data_AF-A0A7X8BPK5-F1
#
_entry.id   AF-A0A7X8BPK5-F1
#
_cell.length_a   1.000
_cell.length_b   1.000
_cell.length_c   1.000
_cell.angle_alpha   90.00
_cell.angle_beta   90.00
_cell.angle_gamma   90.00
#
_symmetry.space_group_name_H-M   'P 1'
#
loop_
_entity.id
_entity.type
_entity.pdbx_description
1 polymer ?
#
loop_
_entity_poly.entity_id
_entity_poly.type
_entity_poly.pdbx_seq_one_letter_code
_entity_poly.pdbx_strand_id
1 'polypeptide(L)'
;GDPYPDGLFDFLEGYTVDTKNGCIIFPMVEPFGSHLRKRLGDDALAEQYLFQELYDSTRTVALQFPEKNKFRLTGEYRGSSGTEINLNAFNVPPGSVKVMAGGILLTEGTDYMVDYLSGTVNIINRSIIDAGTPISITLEDRSLSRMQRKTLAGIDLQYDFSKYLTLGATLMHYREKPLVTKTAYGDESAQNTLWGANLAYRKESLGLTHLLNMLPFVEATQPSQLSTRLEFAQMIPGHYKDQHTGGYSYLDDFETSISGIDLRSPYAWSLAATPYNNGSEGLFPEASLSNHIDYGKNRARLAWFFIDGIFTRPHSSLTPAHIRNDLTQLSDHRVREVLEREIFPNREPYHGQPTILPVLNLSYYPTERGPYNLDTNVDSEGRLLDPERRWGGITRRMDIRDFEEANIEYIEFWLMDPFVNDTLGTARGGDLYFNLGNISEDVLKDGKKFFENGLPVDGDTTAVGYTVWGKYPKRQSTVYAFDNSLGRESRRIQDVGLNGLSTEEELVYPTYANYLSELRARLSTEALSQMQEEPHSPLNDPAGDTFRHYRGTEQDRKELSILERYKHYNNTEGNSIAAEEDPYASTARAIPDAEDIDNDNTMNENEAYYQYRVSLRPGLMEVGSNYITDKREASVRLRDGNDAKVTWYQFKIPIREYQAKAGNIQGFNNIRFMRMFLTDFQEPTFLRFATLELVRGEWREYRRDLAIGGDVTGTGHLDISAVNIEENGSRSPVNYVVPPGVTRAIDPGQPHLRQQNEQSLSLKLNDLEPAPR
;
A
#
# COMPACT_ATOMS: atom_id res chain seq x y z
N GLY A 1 -3.26 6.91 -46.73
CA GLY A 1 -1.81 7.00 -46.92
C GLY A 1 -1.50 6.89 -48.37
N ASP A 2 -0.46 7.59 -48.81
CA ASP A 2 0.11 7.38 -50.12
C ASP A 2 0.77 5.99 -50.18
N PRO A 3 0.71 5.27 -51.31
CA PRO A 3 1.30 3.93 -51.42
C PRO A 3 2.84 3.92 -51.43
N TYR A 4 3.49 5.09 -51.34
CA TYR A 4 4.93 5.25 -51.38
C TYR A 4 5.42 6.01 -50.13
N PRO A 5 6.62 5.72 -49.60
CA PRO A 5 7.14 6.40 -48.42
C PRO A 5 7.40 7.90 -48.70
N ASP A 6 6.70 8.77 -48.00
CA ASP A 6 6.82 10.24 -48.08
C ASP A 6 7.45 10.87 -46.83
N GLY A 7 7.72 10.05 -45.81
CA GLY A 7 8.28 10.50 -44.53
C GLY A 7 7.25 11.10 -43.58
N LEU A 8 5.96 11.05 -43.92
CA LEU A 8 4.86 11.47 -43.06
C LEU A 8 4.19 10.27 -42.40
N PHE A 9 3.60 10.51 -41.23
CA PHE A 9 2.80 9.50 -40.58
C PHE A 9 1.45 9.36 -41.30
N ASP A 10 1.16 8.14 -41.75
CA ASP A 10 -0.13 7.83 -42.39
C ASP A 10 -1.26 7.90 -41.37
N PHE A 11 -2.14 8.89 -41.49
CA PHE A 11 -3.32 9.02 -40.64
C PHE A 11 -4.51 8.25 -41.23
N LEU A 12 -4.72 7.02 -40.78
CA LEU A 12 -5.78 6.12 -41.23
C LEU A 12 -6.57 5.61 -40.01
N GLU A 13 -7.80 6.09 -39.88
CA GLU A 13 -8.71 5.69 -38.81
C GLU A 13 -8.93 4.17 -38.78
N GLY A 14 -8.79 3.56 -37.61
CA GLY A 14 -8.93 2.12 -37.39
C GLY A 14 -7.75 1.26 -37.85
N TYR A 15 -6.74 1.85 -38.51
CA TYR A 15 -5.55 1.12 -38.98
C TYR A 15 -4.27 1.61 -38.31
N THR A 16 -4.03 2.93 -38.34
CA THR A 16 -2.84 3.55 -37.76
C THR A 16 -3.17 4.47 -36.59
N VAL A 17 -4.43 4.89 -36.45
CA VAL A 17 -4.92 5.71 -35.35
C VAL A 17 -6.33 5.28 -34.93
N ASP A 18 -6.59 5.27 -33.63
CA ASP A 18 -7.93 5.32 -33.05
C ASP A 18 -8.15 6.72 -32.49
N THR A 19 -8.92 7.55 -33.19
CA THR A 19 -9.10 8.96 -32.80
C THR A 19 -9.98 9.12 -31.57
N LYS A 20 -10.83 8.13 -31.26
CA LYS A 20 -11.71 8.18 -30.10
C LYS A 20 -10.92 8.03 -28.81
N ASN A 21 -9.92 7.14 -28.80
CA ASN A 21 -9.10 6.85 -27.63
C ASN A 21 -7.72 7.54 -27.67
N GLY A 22 -7.36 8.17 -28.80
CA GLY A 22 -6.05 8.81 -28.98
C GLY A 22 -4.90 7.81 -29.12
N CYS A 23 -5.17 6.58 -29.54
CA CYS A 23 -4.15 5.53 -29.66
C CYS A 23 -3.50 5.55 -31.04
N ILE A 24 -2.17 5.51 -31.08
CA ILE A 24 -1.40 5.23 -32.29
C ILE A 24 -1.24 3.71 -32.43
N ILE A 25 -1.58 3.19 -33.59
CA ILE A 25 -1.57 1.76 -33.90
C ILE A 25 -0.46 1.51 -34.93
N PHE A 26 0.46 0.61 -34.61
CA PHE A 26 1.36 0.07 -35.63
C PHE A 26 0.63 -1.09 -36.32
N PRO A 27 0.55 -1.12 -37.67
CA PRO A 27 -0.15 -2.18 -38.41
C PRO A 27 0.68 -3.47 -38.47
N MET A 28 1.30 -3.85 -37.36
CA MET A 28 2.14 -5.04 -37.19
C MET A 28 2.25 -5.39 -35.71
N VAL A 29 2.43 -6.68 -35.41
CA VAL A 29 2.42 -7.19 -34.02
C VAL A 29 3.64 -6.73 -33.23
N GLU A 30 4.84 -6.78 -33.82
CA GLU A 30 6.11 -6.48 -33.14
C GLU A 30 6.97 -5.49 -33.93
N PRO A 31 6.56 -4.20 -34.02
CA PRO A 31 7.28 -3.19 -34.80
C PRO A 31 8.74 -3.04 -34.40
N PHE A 32 9.07 -3.12 -33.11
CA PHE A 32 10.44 -2.97 -32.58
C PHE A 32 11.14 -4.32 -32.31
N GLY A 33 10.45 -5.43 -32.57
CA GLY A 33 10.93 -6.80 -32.38
C GLY A 33 11.15 -7.49 -33.72
N SER A 34 10.43 -8.59 -33.95
CA SER A 34 10.62 -9.42 -35.15
C SER A 34 10.42 -8.70 -36.49
N HIS A 35 9.60 -7.64 -36.56
CA HIS A 35 9.47 -6.87 -37.80
C HIS A 35 10.74 -6.11 -38.14
N LEU A 36 11.32 -5.40 -37.16
CA LEU A 36 12.55 -4.66 -37.34
C LEU A 36 13.72 -5.59 -37.70
N ARG A 37 13.82 -6.76 -37.06
CA ARG A 37 14.81 -7.80 -37.41
C ARG A 37 14.75 -8.16 -38.89
N LYS A 38 13.55 -8.48 -39.40
CA LYS A 38 13.34 -8.84 -40.81
C LYS A 38 13.69 -7.69 -41.77
N ARG A 39 13.48 -6.44 -41.36
CA ARG A 39 13.78 -5.26 -42.16
C ARG A 39 15.27 -4.94 -42.21
N LEU A 40 16.01 -5.17 -41.12
CA LEU A 40 17.45 -4.97 -41.07
C LEU A 40 18.20 -6.03 -41.88
N GLY A 41 17.75 -7.29 -41.85
CA GLY A 41 18.32 -8.38 -42.66
C GLY A 41 19.75 -8.81 -42.29
N ASP A 42 20.29 -8.26 -41.20
CA ASP A 42 21.57 -8.58 -40.59
C ASP A 42 21.34 -8.85 -39.10
N ASP A 43 21.60 -10.08 -38.66
CA ASP A 43 21.34 -10.51 -37.28
C ASP A 43 22.24 -9.80 -36.26
N ALA A 44 23.49 -9.50 -36.61
CA ALA A 44 24.42 -8.83 -35.71
C ALA A 44 24.04 -7.36 -35.49
N LEU A 45 23.52 -6.70 -36.53
CA LEU A 45 22.98 -5.34 -36.41
C LEU A 45 21.63 -5.37 -35.70
N ALA A 46 20.79 -6.36 -35.96
CA ALA A 46 19.48 -6.49 -35.35
C ALA A 46 19.56 -6.61 -33.83
N GLU A 47 20.53 -7.36 -33.29
CA GLU A 47 20.70 -7.49 -31.83
C GLU A 47 20.91 -6.16 -31.10
N GLN A 48 21.50 -5.15 -31.75
CA GLN A 48 21.77 -3.85 -31.12
C GLN A 48 20.53 -2.95 -30.99
N TYR A 49 19.55 -3.11 -31.89
CA TYR A 49 18.39 -2.21 -31.98
C TYR A 49 17.06 -2.88 -31.62
N LEU A 50 17.03 -4.21 -31.60
CA LEU A 50 15.81 -4.97 -31.36
C LEU A 50 15.43 -4.95 -29.88
N PHE A 51 14.16 -4.60 -29.62
CA PHE A 51 13.58 -4.63 -28.29
C PHE A 51 12.48 -5.71 -28.23
N GLN A 52 12.90 -6.97 -28.23
CA GLN A 52 11.97 -8.12 -28.23
C GLN A 52 11.24 -8.26 -26.89
N GLU A 53 11.92 -7.88 -25.81
CA GLU A 53 11.44 -7.99 -24.44
C GLU A 53 10.17 -7.18 -24.20
N LEU A 54 9.92 -6.17 -25.05
CA LEU A 54 8.65 -5.44 -25.08
C LEU A 54 7.44 -6.33 -25.40
N TYR A 55 7.64 -7.46 -26.07
CA TYR A 55 6.58 -8.33 -26.59
C TYR A 55 6.52 -9.71 -25.93
N ASP A 56 7.65 -10.26 -25.47
CA ASP A 56 7.72 -11.59 -24.87
C ASP A 56 7.86 -11.59 -23.34
N SER A 57 8.05 -10.41 -22.75
CA SER A 57 8.27 -10.23 -21.31
C SER A 57 7.24 -9.25 -20.72
N THR A 58 7.14 -9.22 -19.39
CA THR A 58 6.30 -8.21 -18.72
C THR A 58 6.90 -6.83 -18.92
N ARG A 59 6.07 -5.78 -18.86
CA ARG A 59 6.52 -4.37 -18.94
C ARG A 59 7.63 -4.09 -17.93
N THR A 60 7.50 -4.63 -16.71
CA THR A 60 8.46 -4.49 -15.63
C THR A 60 9.82 -5.06 -16.00
N VAL A 61 9.87 -6.25 -16.59
CA VAL A 61 11.11 -6.88 -17.07
C VAL A 61 11.69 -6.12 -18.24
N ALA A 62 10.87 -5.73 -19.23
CA ALA A 62 11.31 -4.99 -20.40
C ALA A 62 11.98 -3.64 -20.05
N LEU A 63 11.50 -2.95 -19.01
CA LEU A 63 12.10 -1.71 -18.52
C LEU A 63 13.53 -1.89 -17.97
N GLN A 64 13.93 -3.11 -17.59
CA GLN A 64 15.29 -3.41 -17.12
C GLN A 64 16.32 -3.49 -18.25
N PHE A 65 15.92 -3.21 -19.51
CA PHE A 65 16.77 -3.16 -20.69
C PHE A 65 16.88 -1.71 -21.21
N PRO A 66 17.49 -0.78 -20.44
CA PRO A 66 17.62 0.62 -20.84
C PRO A 66 18.45 0.78 -22.12
N GLU A 67 19.33 -0.17 -22.43
CA GLU A 67 20.11 -0.19 -23.67
C GLU A 67 19.24 -0.37 -24.92
N LYS A 68 18.07 -1.01 -24.80
CA LYS A 68 17.08 -1.24 -25.88
C LYS A 68 15.90 -0.27 -25.82
N ASN A 69 15.52 0.21 -24.65
CA ASN A 69 14.41 1.13 -24.45
C ASN A 69 14.73 2.57 -24.89
N LYS A 70 14.94 2.77 -26.20
CA LYS A 70 15.37 4.05 -26.79
C LYS A 70 14.41 4.59 -27.86
N PHE A 71 13.33 3.87 -28.14
CA PHE A 71 12.32 4.27 -29.10
C PHE A 71 11.40 5.34 -28.50
N ARG A 72 11.41 6.55 -29.06
CA ARG A 72 10.55 7.66 -28.64
C ARG A 72 9.72 8.17 -29.81
N LEU A 73 8.40 8.13 -29.65
CA LEU A 73 7.45 8.75 -30.58
C LEU A 73 7.01 10.09 -30.01
N THR A 74 7.19 11.16 -30.78
CA THR A 74 6.73 12.52 -30.44
C THR A 74 5.82 13.03 -31.53
N GLY A 75 4.69 13.62 -31.14
CA GLY A 75 3.73 14.22 -32.08
C GLY A 75 2.92 15.32 -31.41
N GLU A 76 2.30 16.16 -32.23
CA GLU A 76 1.40 17.22 -31.80
C GLU A 76 -0.01 16.93 -32.35
N TYR A 77 -1.04 17.23 -31.58
CA TYR A 77 -2.44 17.09 -32.01
C TYR A 77 -3.23 18.35 -31.63
N ARG A 78 -4.34 18.60 -32.33
CA ARG A 78 -5.25 19.72 -32.06
C ARG A 78 -6.67 19.20 -31.87
N GLY A 79 -7.39 19.73 -30.89
CA GLY A 79 -8.83 19.45 -30.69
C GLY A 79 -9.69 20.00 -31.83
N SER A 80 -10.95 19.54 -31.92
CA SER A 80 -11.86 19.81 -33.04
C SER A 80 -12.45 21.23 -33.09
N SER A 81 -12.29 22.06 -32.05
CA SER A 81 -12.79 23.44 -32.05
C SER A 81 -11.78 24.39 -32.72
N GLY A 82 -12.07 24.78 -33.96
CA GLY A 82 -11.20 25.67 -34.74
C GLY A 82 -11.18 27.12 -34.24
N THR A 83 -12.24 27.57 -33.55
CA THR A 83 -12.45 28.97 -33.14
C THR A 83 -12.36 29.19 -31.63
N GLU A 84 -12.73 28.18 -30.84
CA GLU A 84 -12.75 28.25 -29.38
C GLU A 84 -11.54 27.53 -28.79
N ILE A 85 -10.81 28.23 -27.93
CA ILE A 85 -9.61 27.77 -27.25
C ILE A 85 -9.92 27.76 -25.75
N ASN A 86 -9.86 26.60 -25.13
CA ASN A 86 -10.01 26.47 -23.68
C ASN A 86 -8.70 26.86 -22.98
N LEU A 87 -8.78 27.74 -21.99
CA LEU A 87 -7.65 28.22 -21.19
C LEU A 87 -7.24 27.27 -20.06
N ASN A 88 -8.03 26.22 -19.81
CA ASN A 88 -7.88 25.30 -18.69
C ASN A 88 -7.86 25.99 -17.32
N ALA A 89 -8.49 27.15 -17.21
CA ALA A 89 -8.58 27.95 -15.99
C ALA A 89 -10.00 28.51 -15.85
N PHE A 90 -10.57 28.44 -14.64
CA PHE A 90 -11.91 28.98 -14.36
C PHE A 90 -11.79 30.29 -13.58
N ASN A 91 -12.78 31.18 -13.74
CA ASN A 91 -12.80 32.49 -13.09
C ASN A 91 -11.52 33.31 -13.34
N VAL A 92 -11.11 33.39 -14.61
CA VAL A 92 -9.93 34.17 -15.03
C VAL A 92 -10.19 35.66 -14.76
N PRO A 93 -9.24 36.40 -14.17
CA PRO A 93 -9.41 37.83 -13.93
C PRO A 93 -9.66 38.60 -15.25
N PRO A 94 -10.69 39.46 -15.34
CA PRO A 94 -10.95 40.27 -16.52
C PRO A 94 -9.73 41.10 -16.95
N GLY A 95 -9.39 41.06 -18.24
CA GLY A 95 -8.24 41.79 -18.81
C GLY A 95 -6.86 41.16 -18.61
N SER A 96 -6.77 39.99 -17.96
CA SER A 96 -5.50 39.27 -17.79
C SER A 96 -5.08 38.44 -19.00
N VAL A 97 -6.03 38.13 -19.90
CA VAL A 97 -5.80 37.31 -21.09
C VAL A 97 -5.15 38.16 -22.19
N LYS A 98 -3.98 37.74 -22.66
CA LYS A 98 -3.28 38.33 -23.80
C LYS A 98 -3.13 37.29 -24.89
N VAL A 99 -3.75 37.54 -26.05
CA VAL A 99 -3.70 36.65 -27.21
C VAL A 99 -2.77 37.25 -28.26
N MET A 100 -1.81 36.47 -28.74
CA MET A 100 -0.93 36.84 -29.84
C MET A 100 -1.07 35.85 -30.99
N ALA A 101 -1.07 36.34 -32.22
CA ALA A 101 -1.01 35.51 -33.43
C ALA A 101 0.17 35.95 -34.29
N GLY A 102 1.08 35.03 -34.62
CA GLY A 102 2.24 35.33 -35.47
C GLY A 102 3.14 36.45 -34.92
N GLY A 103 3.18 36.62 -33.60
CA GLY A 103 3.94 37.69 -32.92
C GLY A 103 3.19 39.02 -32.78
N ILE A 104 1.97 39.16 -33.31
CA ILE A 104 1.15 40.37 -33.19
C ILE A 104 0.15 40.19 -32.04
N LEU A 105 0.11 41.15 -31.11
CA LEU A 105 -0.89 41.19 -30.05
C LEU A 105 -2.27 41.51 -30.64
N LEU A 106 -3.24 40.64 -30.39
CA LEU A 106 -4.61 40.77 -30.84
C LEU A 106 -5.42 41.69 -29.91
N THR A 107 -6.47 42.29 -30.44
CA THR A 107 -7.35 43.19 -29.68
C THR A 107 -8.61 42.47 -29.21
N GLU A 108 -8.85 42.43 -27.90
CA GLU A 108 -10.07 41.86 -27.32
C GLU A 108 -11.31 42.65 -27.79
N GLY A 109 -12.39 41.93 -28.11
CA GLY A 109 -13.63 42.47 -28.67
C GLY A 109 -13.61 42.72 -30.18
N THR A 110 -12.43 42.73 -30.82
CA THR A 110 -12.30 42.87 -32.28
C THR A 110 -11.77 41.59 -32.91
N ASP A 111 -10.63 41.09 -32.42
CA ASP A 111 -9.95 39.92 -32.95
C ASP A 111 -10.34 38.63 -32.24
N TYR A 112 -10.67 38.72 -30.95
CA TYR A 112 -11.12 37.60 -30.11
C TYR A 112 -12.05 38.07 -28.99
N MET A 113 -12.84 37.17 -28.43
CA MET A 113 -13.62 37.36 -27.19
C MET A 113 -13.16 36.38 -26.12
N VAL A 114 -13.29 36.78 -24.86
CA VAL A 114 -12.97 35.93 -23.71
C VAL A 114 -14.22 35.74 -22.87
N ASP A 115 -14.56 34.50 -22.57
CA ASP A 115 -15.44 34.17 -21.46
C ASP A 115 -14.59 33.92 -20.22
N TYR A 116 -14.54 34.92 -19.35
CA TYR A 116 -13.76 34.91 -18.11
C TYR A 116 -14.29 33.93 -17.06
N LEU A 117 -15.57 33.57 -17.13
CA LEU A 117 -16.19 32.64 -16.19
C LEU A 117 -15.82 31.20 -16.54
N SER A 118 -16.07 30.82 -17.80
CA SER A 118 -15.80 29.47 -18.30
C SER A 118 -14.34 29.23 -18.72
N GLY A 119 -13.57 30.30 -18.91
CA GLY A 119 -12.17 30.20 -19.29
C GLY A 119 -11.96 29.87 -20.76
N THR A 120 -12.78 30.40 -21.66
CA THR A 120 -12.63 30.13 -23.10
C THR A 120 -12.35 31.41 -23.89
N VAL A 121 -11.52 31.28 -24.92
CA VAL A 121 -11.19 32.35 -25.88
C VAL A 121 -11.75 31.97 -27.22
N ASN A 122 -12.60 32.83 -27.79
CA ASN A 122 -13.16 32.65 -29.12
C ASN A 122 -12.51 33.62 -30.10
N ILE A 123 -11.80 33.11 -31.10
CA ILE A 123 -11.17 33.93 -32.13
C ILE A 123 -12.23 34.37 -33.14
N ILE A 124 -12.44 35.68 -33.27
CA ILE A 124 -13.45 36.27 -34.16
C ILE A 124 -12.84 36.57 -35.54
N ASN A 125 -11.57 36.94 -35.57
CA ASN A 125 -10.88 37.31 -36.81
C ASN A 125 -10.60 36.08 -37.70
N ARG A 126 -11.46 35.89 -38.71
CA ARG A 126 -11.38 34.76 -39.65
C ARG A 126 -10.07 34.69 -40.42
N SER A 127 -9.43 35.82 -40.72
CA SER A 127 -8.17 35.81 -41.47
C SER A 127 -7.04 35.12 -40.71
N ILE A 128 -7.07 35.16 -39.37
CA ILE A 128 -6.10 34.49 -38.51
C ILE A 128 -6.37 32.97 -38.50
N ILE A 129 -7.64 32.59 -38.45
CA ILE A 129 -8.09 31.20 -38.46
C ILE A 129 -7.76 30.54 -39.80
N ASP A 130 -8.14 31.17 -40.90
CA ASP A 130 -7.97 30.65 -42.27
C ASP A 130 -6.49 30.57 -42.67
N ALA A 131 -5.64 31.48 -42.15
CA ALA A 131 -4.20 31.44 -42.35
C ALA A 131 -3.48 30.35 -41.54
N GLY A 132 -4.16 29.69 -40.60
CA GLY A 132 -3.55 28.68 -39.73
C GLY A 132 -2.44 29.23 -38.84
N THR A 133 -2.45 30.53 -38.55
CA THR A 133 -1.38 31.20 -37.79
C THR A 133 -1.35 30.66 -36.35
N PRO A 134 -0.18 30.30 -35.80
CA PRO A 134 -0.08 29.85 -34.41
C PRO A 134 -0.49 30.96 -33.45
N ILE A 135 -1.35 30.62 -32.49
CA ILE A 135 -1.88 31.52 -31.47
C ILE A 135 -1.26 31.14 -30.13
N SER A 136 -0.64 32.11 -29.46
CA SER A 136 -0.15 31.96 -28.09
C SER A 136 -0.99 32.81 -27.14
N ILE A 137 -1.49 32.22 -26.07
CA ILE A 137 -2.30 32.90 -25.06
C ILE A 137 -1.53 32.91 -23.74
N THR A 138 -1.45 34.08 -23.11
CA THR A 138 -0.94 34.24 -21.75
C THR A 138 -2.07 34.70 -20.85
N LEU A 139 -2.19 34.15 -19.65
CA LEU A 139 -3.21 34.55 -18.67
C LEU A 139 -2.66 34.51 -17.24
N GLU A 140 -3.33 35.23 -16.33
CA GLU A 140 -3.07 35.12 -14.89
C GLU A 140 -4.07 34.12 -14.29
N ASP A 141 -3.57 32.99 -13.79
CA ASP A 141 -4.40 32.00 -13.08
C ASP A 141 -4.31 32.23 -11.56
N ARG A 142 -5.48 32.34 -10.92
CA ARG A 142 -5.64 32.46 -9.45
C ARG A 142 -6.05 31.15 -8.80
N SER A 143 -5.65 30.01 -9.37
CA SER A 143 -5.87 28.72 -8.74
C SER A 143 -5.34 28.70 -7.30
N LEU A 144 -6.26 28.50 -6.34
CA LEU A 144 -6.05 28.51 -4.89
C LEU A 144 -5.13 27.36 -4.40
N SER A 145 -4.75 26.44 -5.28
CA SER A 145 -4.02 25.21 -4.94
C SER A 145 -2.51 25.40 -4.74
N ARG A 146 -1.93 26.55 -5.11
CA ARG A 146 -0.49 26.82 -4.88
C ARG A 146 -0.29 27.77 -3.69
N MET A 147 -0.13 27.20 -2.49
CA MET A 147 0.04 27.92 -1.22
C MET A 147 1.43 28.55 -1.00
N GLN A 148 2.26 28.69 -2.04
CA GLN A 148 3.55 29.36 -1.89
C GLN A 148 3.36 30.88 -1.74
N ARG A 149 4.04 31.48 -0.75
CA ARG A 149 3.96 32.93 -0.56
C ARG A 149 4.79 33.63 -1.62
N LYS A 150 4.11 34.35 -2.51
CA LYS A 150 4.72 35.18 -3.56
C LYS A 150 4.76 36.63 -3.11
N THR A 151 5.87 37.32 -3.35
CA THR A 151 6.07 38.74 -3.06
C THR A 151 6.61 39.43 -4.31
N LEU A 152 5.84 40.37 -4.85
CA LEU A 152 6.26 41.24 -5.93
C LEU A 152 6.32 42.67 -5.39
N ALA A 153 7.50 43.28 -5.42
CA ALA A 153 7.71 44.67 -5.04
C ALA A 153 8.43 45.39 -6.16
N GLY A 154 8.02 46.61 -6.50
CA GLY A 154 8.67 47.35 -7.57
C GLY A 154 8.29 48.83 -7.59
N ILE A 155 9.03 49.58 -8.40
CA ILE A 155 8.83 50.99 -8.66
C ILE A 155 8.84 51.17 -10.17
N ASP A 156 7.84 51.86 -10.68
CA ASP A 156 7.78 52.33 -12.07
C ASP A 156 7.79 53.85 -12.07
N LEU A 157 8.76 54.44 -12.77
CA LEU A 157 8.93 55.89 -12.89
C LEU A 157 8.63 56.27 -14.33
N GLN A 158 7.68 57.18 -14.52
CA GLN A 158 7.36 57.75 -15.84
C GLN A 158 7.52 59.26 -15.79
N TYR A 159 8.21 59.79 -16.80
CA TYR A 159 8.49 61.20 -16.95
C TYR A 159 8.12 61.68 -18.36
N ASP A 160 7.11 62.54 -18.43
CA ASP A 160 6.70 63.20 -19.66
C ASP A 160 7.66 64.35 -19.98
N PHE A 161 8.71 64.04 -20.75
CA PHE A 161 9.69 65.02 -21.19
C PHE A 161 9.08 66.10 -22.10
N SER A 162 8.02 65.74 -22.84
CA SER A 162 7.19 66.68 -23.60
C SER A 162 5.80 66.11 -23.86
N LYS A 163 4.90 66.90 -24.47
CA LYS A 163 3.57 66.43 -24.93
C LYS A 163 3.61 65.27 -25.94
N TYR A 164 4.80 64.95 -26.48
CA TYR A 164 5.00 63.95 -27.53
C TYR A 164 6.01 62.87 -27.15
N LEU A 165 6.72 63.01 -26.02
CA LEU A 165 7.82 62.12 -25.62
C LEU A 165 7.72 61.80 -24.13
N THR A 166 7.56 60.53 -23.82
CA THR A 166 7.57 59.98 -22.47
C THR A 166 8.74 59.02 -22.32
N LEU A 167 9.45 59.13 -21.22
CA LEU A 167 10.51 58.21 -20.81
C LEU A 167 10.07 57.51 -19.52
N GLY A 168 10.34 56.22 -19.39
CA GLY A 168 10.12 55.52 -18.15
C GLY A 168 11.24 54.55 -17.81
N ALA A 169 11.27 54.20 -16.53
CA ALA A 169 12.18 53.23 -15.96
C ALA A 169 11.43 52.38 -14.93
N THR A 170 11.63 51.07 -15.01
CA THR A 170 10.94 50.09 -14.16
C THR A 170 11.99 49.30 -13.40
N LEU A 171 11.77 49.09 -12.10
CA LEU A 171 12.55 48.15 -11.28
C LEU A 171 11.57 47.30 -10.47
N MET A 172 11.66 45.98 -10.61
CA MET A 172 10.78 45.03 -9.95
C MET A 172 11.61 43.89 -9.34
N HIS A 173 11.22 43.45 -8.16
CA HIS A 173 11.77 42.28 -7.48
C HIS A 173 10.64 41.31 -7.16
N TYR A 174 10.79 40.09 -7.65
CA TYR A 174 9.87 38.97 -7.47
C TYR A 174 10.54 37.90 -6.64
N ARG A 175 9.88 37.46 -5.58
CA ARG A 175 10.36 36.43 -4.66
C ARG A 175 9.24 35.44 -4.36
N GLU A 176 9.57 34.17 -4.44
CA GLU A 176 8.74 33.07 -3.94
C GLU A 176 9.40 32.48 -2.68
N LYS A 177 8.61 32.20 -1.66
CA LYS A 177 9.08 31.46 -0.48
C LYS A 177 8.63 30.00 -0.60
N PRO A 178 9.55 29.02 -0.55
CA PRO A 178 9.19 27.61 -0.57
C PRO A 178 8.43 27.23 0.70
N LEU A 179 7.57 26.21 0.59
CA LEU A 179 6.82 25.65 1.72
C LEU A 179 7.66 24.66 2.53
N VAL A 180 8.58 23.96 1.86
CA VAL A 180 9.47 22.93 2.42
C VAL A 180 10.93 23.32 2.24
N THR A 181 11.81 22.81 3.10
CA THR A 181 13.25 23.11 3.05
C THR A 181 13.98 22.30 1.98
N LYS A 182 13.55 21.06 1.73
CA LYS A 182 14.06 20.22 0.62
C LYS A 182 13.24 20.48 -0.64
N THR A 183 13.81 21.17 -1.62
CA THR A 183 13.12 21.49 -2.87
C THR A 183 13.58 20.55 -3.98
N ALA A 184 12.63 19.83 -4.59
CA ALA A 184 12.89 18.96 -5.73
C ALA A 184 13.24 19.76 -6.98
N TYR A 185 13.99 19.13 -7.89
CA TYR A 185 14.29 19.71 -9.20
C TYR A 185 13.01 20.00 -10.00
N GLY A 186 12.84 21.23 -10.47
CA GLY A 186 11.66 21.73 -11.18
C GLY A 186 10.68 22.51 -10.30
N ASP A 187 10.77 22.38 -8.97
CA ASP A 187 9.93 23.08 -7.99
C ASP A 187 10.67 24.25 -7.31
N GLU A 188 11.81 24.68 -7.87
CA GLU A 188 12.63 25.75 -7.29
C GLU A 188 11.88 27.08 -7.18
N SER A 189 11.94 27.69 -6.01
CA SER A 189 11.33 29.01 -5.77
C SER A 189 12.16 30.12 -6.42
N ALA A 190 11.52 30.91 -7.27
CA ALA A 190 12.19 31.97 -8.01
C ALA A 190 12.51 33.20 -7.15
N GLN A 191 13.63 33.86 -7.47
CA GLN A 191 14.01 35.16 -6.93
C GLN A 191 14.59 36.03 -8.03
N ASN A 192 13.72 36.74 -8.75
CA ASN A 192 14.08 37.47 -9.95
C ASN A 192 14.06 38.98 -9.71
N THR A 193 15.02 39.70 -10.29
CA THR A 193 15.01 41.17 -10.33
C THR A 193 14.94 41.61 -11.77
N LEU A 194 13.90 42.35 -12.14
CA LEU A 194 13.73 42.93 -13.46
C LEU A 194 14.02 44.41 -13.39
N TRP A 195 14.80 44.93 -14.33
CA TRP A 195 14.91 46.36 -14.56
C TRP A 195 14.73 46.66 -16.04
N GLY A 196 14.17 47.82 -16.34
CA GLY A 196 13.90 48.20 -17.72
C GLY A 196 13.77 49.70 -17.91
N ALA A 197 13.80 50.10 -19.17
CA ALA A 197 13.56 51.46 -19.60
C ALA A 197 12.67 51.43 -20.85
N ASN A 198 11.74 52.37 -20.93
CA ASN A 198 10.86 52.51 -22.08
C ASN A 198 10.84 53.97 -22.57
N LEU A 199 10.68 54.11 -23.88
CA LEU A 199 10.56 55.39 -24.57
C LEU A 199 9.34 55.31 -25.48
N ALA A 200 8.42 56.27 -25.31
CA ALA A 200 7.25 56.41 -26.15
C ALA A 200 7.26 57.80 -26.81
N TYR A 201 7.28 57.82 -28.14
CA TYR A 201 7.15 59.02 -28.95
C TYR A 201 5.85 58.98 -29.76
N ARG A 202 5.01 60.01 -29.67
CA ARG A 202 3.74 60.11 -30.40
C ARG A 202 3.54 61.53 -30.91
N LYS A 203 3.48 61.72 -32.23
CA LYS A 203 3.23 63.03 -32.84
C LYS A 203 2.37 62.92 -34.09
N GLU A 204 1.42 63.85 -34.23
CA GLU A 204 0.63 64.01 -35.45
C GLU A 204 1.46 64.68 -36.56
N SER A 205 1.32 64.19 -37.78
CA SER A 205 2.04 64.66 -38.96
C SER A 205 1.06 64.95 -40.09
N LEU A 206 0.77 66.24 -40.27
CA LEU A 206 0.00 66.73 -41.41
C LEU A 206 0.72 66.46 -42.75
N GLY A 207 2.06 66.41 -42.74
CA GLY A 207 2.86 66.09 -43.93
C GLY A 207 2.63 64.67 -44.44
N LEU A 208 2.47 63.69 -43.53
CA LEU A 208 2.11 62.32 -43.91
C LEU A 208 0.66 62.24 -44.42
N THR A 209 -0.27 62.98 -43.80
CA THR A 209 -1.66 63.07 -44.29
C THR A 209 -1.70 63.61 -45.71
N HIS A 210 -0.93 64.66 -45.99
CA HIS A 210 -0.89 65.28 -47.31
C HIS A 210 -0.25 64.37 -48.36
N LEU A 211 0.78 63.60 -47.98
CA LEU A 211 1.41 62.62 -48.86
C LEU A 211 0.44 61.49 -49.24
N LEU A 212 -0.38 61.02 -48.30
CA LEU A 212 -1.45 60.04 -48.58
C LEU A 212 -2.53 60.62 -49.50
N ASN A 213 -2.87 61.90 -49.36
CA ASN A 213 -3.80 62.61 -50.25
C ASN A 213 -3.26 62.84 -51.68
N MET A 214 -1.99 62.54 -51.95
CA MET A 214 -1.44 62.57 -53.32
C MET A 214 -1.70 61.27 -54.09
N LEU A 215 -2.16 60.20 -53.44
CA LEU A 215 -2.53 58.96 -54.10
C LEU A 215 -3.91 59.11 -54.75
N PRO A 216 -4.06 58.75 -56.04
CA PRO A 216 -5.37 58.81 -56.69
C PRO A 216 -6.36 57.87 -55.96
N PHE A 217 -7.58 58.35 -55.76
CA PHE A 217 -8.70 57.67 -55.07
C PHE A 217 -8.62 57.59 -53.53
N VAL A 218 -7.78 58.38 -52.86
CA VAL A 218 -7.71 58.46 -51.38
C VAL A 218 -7.98 59.90 -50.90
N GLU A 219 -8.93 60.07 -49.97
CA GLU A 219 -9.20 61.34 -49.27
C GLU A 219 -9.06 61.17 -47.75
N ALA A 220 -7.84 61.32 -47.24
CA ALA A 220 -7.53 61.30 -45.82
C ALA A 220 -7.84 62.66 -45.16
N THR A 221 -8.93 62.71 -44.40
CA THR A 221 -9.36 63.90 -43.63
C THR A 221 -8.86 63.91 -42.18
N GLN A 222 -8.46 62.74 -41.64
CA GLN A 222 -7.92 62.64 -40.29
C GLN A 222 -6.38 62.82 -40.27
N PRO A 223 -5.80 63.49 -39.26
CA PRO A 223 -4.35 63.62 -39.13
C PRO A 223 -3.66 62.26 -39.03
N SER A 224 -2.64 62.05 -39.86
CA SER A 224 -1.75 60.90 -39.74
C SER A 224 -0.91 61.03 -38.48
N GLN A 225 -0.65 59.90 -37.82
CA GLN A 225 0.09 59.88 -36.56
C GLN A 225 1.32 58.99 -36.68
N LEU A 226 2.47 59.52 -36.28
CA LEU A 226 3.67 58.73 -36.08
C LEU A 226 3.78 58.35 -34.60
N SER A 227 3.81 57.05 -34.31
CA SER A 227 4.12 56.54 -32.98
C SER A 227 5.29 55.57 -33.02
N THR A 228 6.23 55.77 -32.12
CA THR A 228 7.40 54.91 -31.92
C THR A 228 7.46 54.52 -30.46
N ARG A 229 7.59 53.22 -30.18
CA ARG A 229 7.83 52.70 -28.83
C ARG A 229 9.11 51.89 -28.86
N LEU A 230 9.98 52.14 -27.89
CA LEU A 230 11.18 51.36 -27.64
C LEU A 230 11.13 50.89 -26.19
N GLU A 231 11.32 49.60 -25.97
CA GLU A 231 11.31 48.98 -24.65
C GLU A 231 12.56 48.14 -24.51
N PHE A 232 13.24 48.29 -23.37
CA PHE A 232 14.35 47.45 -22.96
C PHE A 232 14.02 46.94 -21.56
N ALA A 233 14.10 45.63 -21.37
CA ALA A 233 13.98 45.02 -20.06
C ALA A 233 15.02 43.90 -19.94
N GLN A 234 15.72 43.88 -18.81
CA GLN A 234 16.61 42.80 -18.44
C GLN A 234 16.13 42.19 -17.13
N MET A 235 15.98 40.88 -17.15
CA MET A 235 15.77 40.09 -15.95
C MET A 235 17.12 39.54 -15.48
N ILE A 236 17.42 39.74 -14.20
CA ILE A 236 18.48 39.07 -13.46
C ILE A 236 17.79 37.90 -12.75
N PRO A 237 17.89 36.67 -13.30
CA PRO A 237 17.25 35.52 -12.69
C PRO A 237 18.02 35.11 -11.42
N GLY A 238 17.28 34.60 -10.45
CA GLY A 238 17.83 34.05 -9.22
C GLY A 238 16.87 33.05 -8.61
N HIS A 239 17.32 32.40 -7.55
CA HIS A 239 16.50 31.45 -6.78
C HIS A 239 16.60 31.79 -5.30
N TYR A 240 15.55 31.45 -4.58
CA TYR A 240 15.49 31.63 -3.13
C TYR A 240 16.59 30.79 -2.46
N LYS A 241 17.28 31.39 -1.49
CA LYS A 241 18.30 30.74 -0.65
C LYS A 241 18.11 31.15 0.79
N ASP A 242 18.14 30.19 1.70
CA ASP A 242 18.34 30.42 3.12
C ASP A 242 19.23 29.32 3.76
N GLN A 243 19.46 29.42 5.07
CA GLN A 243 20.32 28.50 5.80
C GLN A 243 19.85 27.03 5.75
N HIS A 244 18.55 26.77 5.51
CA HIS A 244 17.96 25.43 5.56
C HIS A 244 17.68 24.87 4.15
N THR A 245 17.32 25.73 3.20
CA THR A 245 17.06 25.39 1.78
C THR A 245 18.35 25.30 0.97
N GLY A 246 19.39 26.02 1.37
CA GLY A 246 20.64 26.06 0.62
C GLY A 246 20.47 26.76 -0.74
N GLY A 247 21.37 26.45 -1.68
CA GLY A 247 21.36 26.98 -3.05
C GLY A 247 21.41 25.88 -4.10
N TYR A 248 20.78 24.74 -3.79
CA TYR A 248 20.74 23.53 -4.59
C TYR A 248 19.31 22.97 -4.60
N SER A 249 19.00 22.15 -5.60
CA SER A 249 17.78 21.35 -5.65
C SER A 249 18.11 19.87 -5.59
N TYR A 250 17.17 19.09 -5.08
CA TYR A 250 17.31 17.65 -4.93
C TYR A 250 16.81 16.97 -6.20
N LEU A 251 17.66 16.15 -6.81
CA LEU A 251 17.23 15.23 -7.86
C LEU A 251 16.50 14.03 -7.24
N ASP A 252 17.07 13.51 -6.14
CA ASP A 252 16.48 12.53 -5.24
C ASP A 252 17.07 12.80 -3.85
N ASP A 253 16.23 12.80 -2.82
CA ASP A 253 16.62 12.96 -1.42
C ASP A 253 16.51 11.64 -0.62
N PHE A 254 16.12 10.55 -1.29
CA PHE A 254 15.88 9.21 -0.75
C PHE A 254 14.81 9.13 0.35
N GLU A 255 14.06 10.19 0.63
CA GLU A 255 13.05 10.20 1.69
C GLU A 255 11.88 9.25 1.40
N THR A 256 11.62 8.99 0.12
CA THR A 256 10.63 8.01 -0.34
C THR A 256 11.27 6.78 -0.98
N SER A 257 12.56 6.53 -0.74
CA SER A 257 13.29 5.41 -1.37
C SER A 257 12.70 4.05 -1.00
N ILE A 258 12.13 3.92 0.19
CA ILE A 258 11.45 2.72 0.67
C ILE A 258 10.11 3.09 1.31
N SER A 259 9.10 2.25 1.06
CA SER A 259 7.82 2.32 1.74
C SER A 259 7.33 0.93 2.15
N GLY A 260 6.63 0.87 3.29
CA GLY A 260 6.00 -0.35 3.80
C GLY A 260 4.50 -0.36 3.57
N ILE A 261 3.96 -1.52 3.18
CA ILE A 261 2.51 -1.79 3.15
C ILE A 261 2.15 -2.57 4.42
N ASP A 262 1.44 -1.93 5.35
CA ASP A 262 1.10 -2.52 6.64
C ASP A 262 0.12 -3.69 6.53
N LEU A 263 0.48 -4.81 7.16
CA LEU A 263 -0.29 -6.05 7.19
C LEU A 263 -0.80 -6.42 8.59
N ARG A 264 -0.60 -5.59 9.62
CA ARG A 264 -0.91 -5.92 11.02
C ARG A 264 -2.38 -6.01 11.35
N SER A 265 -3.29 -5.43 10.56
CA SER A 265 -4.71 -5.37 10.91
C SER A 265 -5.31 -6.78 11.06
N PRO A 266 -5.69 -7.23 12.28
CA PRO A 266 -6.16 -8.60 12.53
C PRO A 266 -7.49 -8.90 11.82
N TYR A 267 -8.30 -7.87 11.55
CA TYR A 267 -9.58 -7.99 10.86
C TYR A 267 -9.44 -8.38 9.38
N ALA A 268 -8.29 -8.09 8.77
CA ALA A 268 -7.98 -8.47 7.40
C ALA A 268 -7.56 -9.95 7.28
N TRP A 269 -7.30 -10.61 8.41
CA TRP A 269 -6.94 -12.02 8.47
C TRP A 269 -8.15 -12.89 8.80
N SER A 270 -8.12 -14.10 8.25
CA SER A 270 -9.15 -15.14 8.38
C SER A 270 -8.48 -16.47 8.71
N LEU A 271 -9.26 -17.48 9.12
CA LEU A 271 -8.74 -18.82 9.38
C LEU A 271 -8.11 -19.41 8.11
N ALA A 272 -6.97 -20.09 8.24
CA ALA A 272 -6.29 -20.67 7.09
C ALA A 272 -6.75 -22.10 6.77
N ALA A 273 -6.80 -22.41 5.47
CA ALA A 273 -6.75 -23.79 4.97
C ALA A 273 -5.41 -24.46 5.30
N THR A 274 -5.42 -25.78 5.49
CA THR A 274 -4.23 -26.57 5.82
C THR A 274 -3.20 -26.49 4.70
N PRO A 275 -1.95 -26.07 4.96
CA PRO A 275 -0.94 -25.90 3.92
C PRO A 275 -0.66 -27.18 3.14
N TYR A 276 -1.11 -27.23 1.89
CA TYR A 276 -0.83 -28.34 1.00
C TYR A 276 0.46 -28.11 0.22
N ASN A 277 1.36 -29.08 0.26
CA ASN A 277 2.55 -29.14 -0.57
C ASN A 277 2.85 -30.62 -0.87
N ASN A 278 2.97 -30.98 -2.14
CA ASN A 278 3.24 -32.34 -2.62
C ASN A 278 4.73 -32.63 -2.87
N GLY A 279 5.61 -31.66 -2.63
CA GLY A 279 7.06 -31.81 -2.69
C GLY A 279 7.66 -32.44 -1.43
N SER A 280 8.97 -32.65 -1.44
CA SER A 280 9.72 -33.22 -0.29
C SER A 280 9.69 -32.35 0.97
N GLU A 281 9.42 -31.05 0.81
CA GLU A 281 9.33 -30.04 1.89
C GLU A 281 7.87 -29.88 2.40
N GLY A 282 6.98 -30.82 2.08
CA GLY A 282 5.59 -30.80 2.56
C GLY A 282 5.47 -31.12 4.05
N LEU A 283 4.83 -30.24 4.82
CA LEU A 283 4.69 -30.36 6.28
C LEU A 283 3.46 -31.17 6.71
N PHE A 284 2.35 -31.09 5.95
CA PHE A 284 1.05 -31.63 6.34
C PHE A 284 0.50 -32.59 5.27
N PRO A 285 0.82 -33.89 5.34
CA PRO A 285 0.34 -34.89 4.37
C PRO A 285 -1.20 -34.97 4.30
N GLU A 286 -1.88 -34.74 5.42
CA GLU A 286 -3.34 -34.72 5.55
C GLU A 286 -4.01 -33.64 4.69
N ALA A 287 -3.27 -32.60 4.29
CA ALA A 287 -3.78 -31.54 3.42
C ALA A 287 -4.18 -32.07 2.02
N SER A 288 -3.78 -33.29 1.65
CA SER A 288 -4.20 -33.97 0.42
C SER A 288 -5.64 -34.52 0.49
N LEU A 289 -6.17 -34.72 1.68
CA LEU A 289 -7.50 -35.29 1.89
C LEU A 289 -8.57 -34.27 1.50
N SER A 290 -9.71 -34.76 1.01
CA SER A 290 -10.87 -33.95 0.68
C SER A 290 -12.12 -34.64 1.19
N ASN A 291 -13.03 -33.85 1.75
CA ASN A 291 -14.25 -34.29 2.41
C ASN A 291 -13.97 -35.39 3.46
N HIS A 292 -12.92 -35.19 4.27
CA HIS A 292 -12.47 -36.14 5.29
C HIS A 292 -11.97 -35.41 6.55
N ILE A 293 -12.40 -35.86 7.74
CA ILE A 293 -12.13 -35.16 9.01
C ILE A 293 -10.65 -35.07 9.38
N ASP A 294 -9.84 -36.03 8.96
CA ASP A 294 -8.40 -36.06 9.27
C ASP A 294 -7.66 -34.82 8.75
N TYR A 295 -8.20 -34.14 7.73
CA TYR A 295 -7.66 -32.88 7.21
C TYR A 295 -7.51 -31.78 8.28
N GLY A 296 -8.42 -31.72 9.26
CA GLY A 296 -8.44 -30.68 10.29
C GLY A 296 -7.80 -31.09 11.63
N LYS A 297 -7.42 -32.37 11.79
CA LYS A 297 -7.02 -32.94 13.09
C LYS A 297 -5.75 -32.33 13.69
N ASN A 298 -4.85 -31.80 12.88
CA ASN A 298 -3.62 -31.16 13.37
C ASN A 298 -3.77 -29.67 13.67
N ARG A 299 -4.96 -29.08 13.51
CA ARG A 299 -5.19 -27.66 13.77
C ARG A 299 -5.29 -27.38 15.27
N ALA A 300 -4.28 -26.74 15.84
CA ALA A 300 -4.29 -26.23 17.21
C ALA A 300 -4.88 -24.81 17.30
N ARG A 301 -5.16 -24.37 18.52
CA ARG A 301 -5.78 -23.07 18.80
C ARG A 301 -4.79 -21.94 18.52
N LEU A 302 -5.17 -21.05 17.62
CA LEU A 302 -4.50 -19.79 17.34
C LEU A 302 -5.50 -18.65 17.51
N ALA A 303 -5.12 -17.61 18.26
CA ALA A 303 -5.87 -16.37 18.37
C ALA A 303 -5.04 -15.20 17.84
N TRP A 304 -5.65 -14.34 17.01
CA TRP A 304 -5.01 -13.17 16.41
C TRP A 304 -5.80 -11.90 16.68
N PHE A 305 -5.18 -10.89 17.30
CA PHE A 305 -5.90 -9.73 17.78
C PHE A 305 -5.01 -8.52 18.08
N PHE A 306 -5.63 -7.36 18.19
CA PHE A 306 -5.11 -6.21 18.90
C PHE A 306 -5.70 -6.21 20.32
N ILE A 307 -4.85 -5.96 21.32
CA ILE A 307 -5.33 -5.73 22.68
C ILE A 307 -5.93 -4.33 22.73
N ASP A 308 -7.23 -4.27 23.04
CA ASP A 308 -7.96 -3.02 23.14
C ASP A 308 -7.42 -2.20 24.32
N GLY A 309 -7.15 -0.92 24.07
CA GLY A 309 -6.67 0.02 25.08
C GLY A 309 -7.60 0.18 26.28
N ILE A 310 -8.85 -0.28 26.20
CA ILE A 310 -9.76 -0.41 27.33
C ILE A 310 -9.13 -1.17 28.51
N PHE A 311 -8.30 -2.19 28.26
CA PHE A 311 -7.68 -2.98 29.33
C PHE A 311 -6.39 -2.36 29.86
N THR A 312 -5.61 -1.72 28.99
CA THR A 312 -4.23 -1.31 29.30
C THR A 312 -4.07 0.16 29.65
N ARG A 313 -5.06 1.03 29.40
CA ARG A 313 -4.97 2.48 29.71
C ARG A 313 -5.10 2.78 31.22
N PRO A 314 -4.22 3.61 31.84
CA PRO A 314 -4.18 3.86 33.30
C PRO A 314 -5.45 4.37 33.98
N HIS A 315 -6.34 5.02 33.23
CA HIS A 315 -7.55 5.66 33.78
C HIS A 315 -8.82 5.24 33.05
N SER A 316 -8.81 4.07 32.39
CA SER A 316 -10.01 3.55 31.76
C SER A 316 -11.02 3.12 32.82
N SER A 317 -12.11 3.88 32.96
CA SER A 317 -13.24 3.51 33.84
C SER A 317 -13.96 2.25 33.36
N LEU A 318 -13.73 1.86 32.10
CA LEU A 318 -14.34 0.71 31.44
C LEU A 318 -13.53 -0.59 31.64
N THR A 319 -12.32 -0.54 32.19
CA THR A 319 -11.56 -1.76 32.56
C THR A 319 -12.24 -2.45 33.74
N PRO A 320 -12.51 -3.77 33.67
CA PRO A 320 -13.00 -4.54 34.81
C PRO A 320 -12.09 -4.42 36.04
N ALA A 321 -12.68 -4.44 37.23
CA ALA A 321 -11.95 -4.16 38.48
C ALA A 321 -10.84 -5.19 38.76
N HIS A 322 -11.06 -6.47 38.47
CA HIS A 322 -10.06 -7.53 38.67
C HIS A 322 -8.84 -7.32 37.78
N ILE A 323 -9.01 -6.89 36.52
CA ILE A 323 -7.88 -6.54 35.63
C ILE A 323 -7.21 -5.24 36.06
N ARG A 324 -7.99 -4.21 36.41
CA ARG A 324 -7.45 -2.91 36.81
C ARG A 324 -6.54 -3.01 38.04
N ASN A 325 -6.91 -3.88 38.98
CA ASN A 325 -6.17 -4.08 40.23
C ASN A 325 -5.04 -5.11 40.10
N ASP A 326 -5.00 -5.89 39.02
CA ASP A 326 -3.94 -6.85 38.74
C ASP A 326 -2.77 -6.18 38.01
N LEU A 327 -1.95 -5.46 38.78
CA LEU A 327 -0.76 -4.77 38.27
C LEU A 327 0.27 -5.73 37.69
N THR A 328 0.32 -6.99 38.15
CA THR A 328 1.23 -8.01 37.63
C THR A 328 0.86 -8.37 36.21
N GLN A 329 -0.41 -8.67 35.93
CA GLN A 329 -0.89 -8.91 34.58
C GLN A 329 -0.69 -7.70 33.67
N LEU A 330 -1.00 -6.49 34.13
CA LEU A 330 -0.81 -5.28 33.31
C LEU A 330 0.67 -4.94 33.05
N SER A 331 1.59 -5.53 33.81
CA SER A 331 3.04 -5.41 33.64
C SER A 331 3.65 -6.49 32.75
N ASP A 332 2.88 -7.53 32.43
CA ASP A 332 3.35 -8.64 31.61
C ASP A 332 3.59 -8.20 30.15
N HIS A 333 4.80 -8.48 29.65
CA HIS A 333 5.22 -8.17 28.28
C HIS A 333 4.32 -8.75 27.19
N ARG A 334 3.54 -9.80 27.49
CA ARG A 334 2.58 -10.41 26.55
C ARG A 334 1.33 -9.56 26.34
N VAL A 335 0.99 -8.67 27.28
CA VAL A 335 -0.28 -7.91 27.24
C VAL A 335 -0.14 -6.40 27.39
N ARG A 336 0.93 -5.91 28.01
CA ARG A 336 1.11 -4.47 28.27
C ARG A 336 1.06 -3.64 26.99
N GLU A 337 0.76 -2.36 27.15
CA GLU A 337 0.89 -1.38 26.07
C GLU A 337 2.36 -1.27 25.61
N VAL A 338 2.55 -1.07 24.30
CA VAL A 338 3.86 -0.89 23.68
C VAL A 338 3.91 0.55 23.18
N LEU A 339 4.90 1.31 23.65
CA LEU A 339 5.05 2.70 23.25
C LEU A 339 5.88 2.80 21.96
N GLU A 340 5.53 3.73 21.09
CA GLU A 340 6.24 3.98 19.82
C GLU A 340 7.75 4.16 20.06
N ARG A 341 8.12 4.90 21.11
CA ARG A 341 9.52 5.14 21.49
C ARG A 341 10.32 3.89 21.86
N GLU A 342 9.67 2.76 22.17
CA GLU A 342 10.38 1.50 22.44
C GLU A 342 11.04 0.95 21.17
N ILE A 343 10.39 1.16 20.02
CA ILE A 343 10.91 0.74 18.70
C ILE A 343 11.56 1.95 17.99
N PHE A 344 10.90 3.10 17.98
CA PHE A 344 11.28 4.33 17.24
C PHE A 344 11.51 5.53 18.18
N PRO A 345 12.57 5.54 19.01
CA PRO A 345 12.84 6.57 20.02
C PRO A 345 13.19 7.94 19.43
N ASN A 346 13.67 7.97 18.19
CA ASN A 346 14.05 9.20 17.49
C ASN A 346 12.89 9.79 16.67
N ARG A 347 11.74 9.10 16.63
CA ARG A 347 10.53 9.57 15.95
C ARG A 347 9.77 10.54 16.84
N GLU A 348 9.48 11.72 16.29
CA GLU A 348 8.70 12.73 16.99
C GLU A 348 7.20 12.45 16.84
N PRO A 349 6.45 12.26 17.94
CA PRO A 349 5.03 11.94 17.87
C PRO A 349 4.22 13.14 17.37
N TYR A 350 3.15 12.86 16.65
CA TYR A 350 2.20 13.89 16.25
C TYR A 350 1.47 14.47 17.46
N HIS A 351 1.23 15.78 17.44
CA HIS A 351 0.50 16.44 18.52
C HIS A 351 -0.94 15.92 18.60
N GLY A 352 -1.33 15.42 19.77
CA GLY A 352 -2.67 14.90 20.02
C GLY A 352 -2.91 13.46 19.54
N GLN A 353 -1.90 12.78 18.96
CA GLN A 353 -2.00 11.36 18.64
C GLN A 353 -1.51 10.48 19.81
N PRO A 354 -2.09 9.28 20.00
CA PRO A 354 -1.58 8.33 20.98
C PRO A 354 -0.15 7.90 20.63
N THR A 355 0.73 7.88 21.64
CA THR A 355 2.10 7.34 21.51
C THR A 355 2.18 5.83 21.69
N ILE A 356 1.02 5.16 21.77
CA ILE A 356 0.89 3.71 21.91
C ILE A 356 0.83 3.11 20.51
N LEU A 357 1.71 2.16 20.24
CA LEU A 357 1.74 1.42 18.98
C LEU A 357 0.71 0.27 19.04
N PRO A 358 -0.22 0.15 18.09
CA PRO A 358 -1.04 -1.06 17.96
C PRO A 358 -0.14 -2.21 17.50
N VAL A 359 -0.24 -3.36 18.18
CA VAL A 359 0.63 -4.52 17.96
C VAL A 359 -0.23 -5.72 17.59
N LEU A 360 0.06 -6.38 16.48
CA LEU A 360 -0.61 -7.64 16.11
C LEU A 360 -0.10 -8.74 17.03
N ASN A 361 -1.01 -9.36 17.78
CA ASN A 361 -0.67 -10.46 18.69
C ASN A 361 -1.13 -11.77 18.08
N LEU A 362 -0.27 -12.78 18.07
CA LEU A 362 -0.60 -14.17 17.78
C LEU A 362 -0.36 -14.99 19.04
N SER A 363 -1.43 -15.54 19.62
CA SER A 363 -1.37 -16.43 20.77
C SER A 363 -1.65 -17.85 20.28
N TYR A 364 -0.62 -18.70 20.29
CA TYR A 364 -0.69 -20.08 19.80
C TYR A 364 -0.62 -21.07 20.96
N TYR A 365 -1.59 -21.97 21.04
CA TYR A 365 -1.73 -22.96 22.12
C TYR A 365 -1.69 -24.37 21.50
N PRO A 366 -0.50 -24.99 21.35
CA PRO A 366 -0.33 -26.22 20.57
C PRO A 366 -0.99 -27.45 21.20
N THR A 367 -1.29 -27.41 22.51
CA THR A 367 -1.99 -28.49 23.23
C THR A 367 -3.51 -28.31 23.26
N GLU A 368 -4.03 -27.19 22.78
CA GLU A 368 -5.47 -26.91 22.72
C GLU A 368 -5.96 -27.02 21.27
N ARG A 369 -7.15 -27.59 21.07
CA ARG A 369 -7.70 -27.76 19.72
C ARG A 369 -8.20 -26.44 19.13
N GLY A 370 -7.92 -26.23 17.85
CA GLY A 370 -8.47 -25.13 17.06
C GLY A 370 -9.87 -25.44 16.53
N PRO A 371 -10.49 -24.49 15.81
CA PRO A 371 -11.78 -24.70 15.14
C PRO A 371 -11.72 -25.87 14.13
N TYR A 372 -12.79 -26.64 14.10
CA TYR A 372 -13.02 -27.82 13.25
C TYR A 372 -11.94 -28.91 13.39
N ASN A 373 -11.28 -28.97 14.56
CA ASN A 373 -10.40 -30.07 14.92
C ASN A 373 -11.20 -31.14 15.71
N LEU A 374 -11.35 -32.31 15.09
CA LEU A 374 -12.04 -33.49 15.61
C LEU A 374 -11.08 -34.62 15.96
N ASP A 375 -9.86 -34.30 16.40
CA ASP A 375 -8.90 -35.30 16.84
C ASP A 375 -9.27 -35.86 18.22
N THR A 376 -9.31 -37.18 18.32
CA THR A 376 -9.58 -37.90 19.57
C THR A 376 -8.29 -38.37 20.24
N ASN A 377 -7.12 -38.12 19.65
CA ASN A 377 -5.83 -38.44 20.25
C ASN A 377 -5.41 -37.37 21.29
N VAL A 378 -6.05 -37.43 22.45
CA VAL A 378 -5.87 -36.51 23.58
C VAL A 378 -5.43 -37.22 24.87
N ASP A 379 -4.88 -36.47 25.83
CA ASP A 379 -4.64 -36.94 27.19
C ASP A 379 -5.94 -37.09 28.02
N SER A 380 -5.84 -37.53 29.28
CA SER A 380 -6.99 -37.72 30.18
C SER A 380 -7.71 -36.42 30.57
N GLU A 381 -7.10 -35.27 30.29
CA GLU A 381 -7.64 -33.93 30.49
C GLU A 381 -8.20 -33.33 29.18
N GLY A 382 -8.05 -34.03 28.06
CA GLY A 382 -8.54 -33.61 26.75
C GLY A 382 -7.63 -32.66 25.98
N ARG A 383 -6.34 -32.56 26.37
CA ARG A 383 -5.33 -31.80 25.63
C ARG A 383 -4.76 -32.64 24.50
N LEU A 384 -4.46 -31.98 23.37
CA LEU A 384 -3.87 -32.63 22.21
C LEU A 384 -2.52 -33.26 22.54
N LEU A 385 -2.34 -34.52 22.15
CA LEU A 385 -1.03 -35.18 22.17
C LEU A 385 -0.20 -34.72 20.96
N ASP A 386 1.13 -34.87 21.04
CA ASP A 386 2.11 -34.47 20.03
C ASP A 386 2.01 -32.97 19.61
N PRO A 387 2.14 -32.00 20.55
CA PRO A 387 1.96 -30.57 20.28
C PRO A 387 2.86 -30.03 19.17
N GLU A 388 4.07 -30.58 19.02
CA GLU A 388 5.04 -30.24 17.97
C GLU A 388 4.54 -30.53 16.54
N ARG A 389 3.64 -31.50 16.35
CA ARG A 389 3.05 -31.80 15.04
C ARG A 389 1.83 -30.94 14.73
N ARG A 390 1.35 -30.16 15.70
CA ARG A 390 0.18 -29.31 15.52
C ARG A 390 0.57 -28.01 14.84
N TRP A 391 -0.40 -27.39 14.19
CA TRP A 391 -0.22 -26.09 13.55
C TRP A 391 -1.43 -25.19 13.77
N GLY A 392 -1.21 -23.88 13.66
CA GLY A 392 -2.29 -22.90 13.63
C GLY A 392 -1.92 -21.78 12.67
N GLY A 393 -2.86 -21.34 11.83
CA GLY A 393 -2.56 -20.33 10.82
C GLY A 393 -3.73 -19.46 10.40
N ILE A 394 -3.36 -18.34 9.79
CA ILE A 394 -4.26 -17.30 9.30
C ILE A 394 -3.90 -16.92 7.87
N THR A 395 -4.90 -16.58 7.07
CA THR A 395 -4.73 -16.16 5.67
C THR A 395 -5.38 -14.80 5.43
N ARG A 396 -4.77 -13.99 4.58
CA ARG A 396 -5.35 -12.74 4.09
C ARG A 396 -5.14 -12.58 2.59
N ARG A 397 -6.01 -11.80 1.95
CA ARG A 397 -5.80 -11.34 0.58
C ARG A 397 -4.71 -10.25 0.51
N MET A 398 -4.06 -10.17 -0.64
CA MET A 398 -3.16 -9.09 -1.03
C MET A 398 -3.90 -8.09 -1.92
N ASP A 399 -3.87 -6.81 -1.52
CA ASP A 399 -4.49 -5.74 -2.29
C ASP A 399 -3.66 -5.39 -3.55
N ILE A 400 -2.33 -5.54 -3.44
CA ILE A 400 -1.39 -5.46 -4.56
C ILE A 400 -1.01 -6.89 -4.95
N ARG A 401 -1.27 -7.29 -6.20
CA ARG A 401 -1.02 -8.68 -6.66
C ARG A 401 0.27 -8.83 -7.46
N ASP A 402 0.63 -7.80 -8.23
CA ASP A 402 1.88 -7.79 -9.00
C ASP A 402 3.00 -7.19 -8.15
N PHE A 403 3.72 -8.05 -7.44
CA PHE A 403 4.84 -7.64 -6.60
C PHE A 403 6.04 -7.19 -7.44
N GLU A 404 6.14 -7.61 -8.70
CA GLU A 404 7.21 -7.18 -9.60
C GLU A 404 6.99 -5.74 -10.08
N GLU A 405 5.77 -5.39 -10.48
CA GLU A 405 5.39 -4.02 -10.82
C GLU A 405 5.52 -3.10 -9.59
N ALA A 406 5.01 -3.54 -8.44
CA ALA A 406 5.06 -2.78 -7.19
C ALA A 406 6.45 -2.75 -6.52
N ASN A 407 7.44 -3.46 -7.08
CA ASN A 407 8.79 -3.63 -6.55
C ASN A 407 8.84 -4.00 -5.06
N ILE A 408 8.02 -4.98 -4.66
CA ILE A 408 8.07 -5.55 -3.31
C ILE A 408 9.31 -6.44 -3.23
N GLU A 409 10.14 -6.23 -2.22
CA GLU A 409 11.41 -6.93 -2.06
C GLU A 409 11.45 -7.79 -0.79
N TYR A 410 10.82 -7.34 0.29
CA TYR A 410 10.91 -8.01 1.59
C TYR A 410 9.57 -8.11 2.31
N ILE A 411 9.41 -9.17 3.10
CA ILE A 411 8.51 -9.19 4.26
C ILE A 411 9.34 -8.69 5.44
N GLU A 412 8.96 -7.56 6.06
CA GLU A 412 9.67 -6.99 7.19
C GLU A 412 8.78 -6.86 8.43
N PHE A 413 9.30 -7.19 9.60
CA PHE A 413 8.57 -7.01 10.85
C PHE A 413 9.49 -6.86 12.07
N TRP A 414 9.05 -6.04 13.03
CA TRP A 414 9.59 -6.01 14.38
C TRP A 414 8.81 -6.97 15.28
N LEU A 415 9.46 -8.04 15.73
CA LEU A 415 8.90 -9.03 16.64
C LEU A 415 9.48 -8.85 18.05
N MET A 416 8.62 -8.74 19.05
CA MET A 416 9.05 -8.79 20.45
C MET A 416 9.66 -10.15 20.74
N ASP A 417 10.74 -10.20 21.52
CA ASP A 417 11.31 -11.46 22.01
C ASP A 417 10.21 -12.32 22.67
N PRO A 418 9.83 -13.46 22.06
CA PRO A 418 8.75 -14.29 22.60
C PRO A 418 9.15 -14.97 23.91
N PHE A 419 10.44 -14.97 24.27
CA PHE A 419 10.99 -15.60 25.46
C PHE A 419 11.24 -14.61 26.60
N VAL A 420 10.80 -13.35 26.47
CA VAL A 420 11.06 -12.29 27.46
C VAL A 420 10.62 -12.63 28.90
N ASN A 421 9.61 -13.50 29.06
CA ASN A 421 9.12 -13.97 30.36
C ASN A 421 9.67 -15.35 30.79
N ASP A 422 10.50 -16.01 29.96
CA ASP A 422 11.12 -17.29 30.31
C ASP A 422 12.34 -17.08 31.20
N THR A 423 12.09 -16.94 32.50
CA THR A 423 13.16 -16.73 33.49
C THR A 423 13.98 -17.98 33.81
N LEU A 424 13.48 -19.17 33.42
CA LEU A 424 14.14 -20.46 33.69
C LEU A 424 14.94 -20.99 32.48
N GLY A 425 14.80 -20.38 31.31
CA GLY A 425 15.49 -20.79 30.08
C GLY A 425 15.04 -22.16 29.58
N THR A 426 13.78 -22.53 29.87
CA THR A 426 13.22 -23.83 29.53
C THR A 426 12.50 -23.84 28.18
N ALA A 427 12.25 -22.67 27.61
CA ALA A 427 11.49 -22.55 26.38
C ALA A 427 12.25 -23.16 25.21
N ARG A 428 11.57 -24.00 24.44
CA ARG A 428 12.18 -24.70 23.29
C ARG A 428 12.01 -23.93 22.00
N GLY A 429 10.94 -23.14 21.90
CA GLY A 429 10.58 -22.45 20.68
C GLY A 429 9.93 -23.35 19.64
N GLY A 430 9.83 -22.85 18.40
CA GLY A 430 9.20 -23.51 17.27
C GLY A 430 9.41 -22.70 15.99
N ASP A 431 8.57 -22.88 14.97
CA ASP A 431 8.75 -22.24 13.67
C ASP A 431 7.51 -21.43 13.24
N LEU A 432 7.77 -20.25 12.68
CA LEU A 432 6.81 -19.36 12.04
C LEU A 432 7.01 -19.43 10.52
N TYR A 433 5.95 -19.63 9.77
CA TYR A 433 6.00 -19.72 8.32
C TYR A 433 5.17 -18.64 7.65
N PHE A 434 5.65 -18.18 6.50
CA PHE A 434 4.92 -17.35 5.55
C PHE A 434 4.76 -18.11 4.23
N ASN A 435 3.57 -18.07 3.65
CA ASN A 435 3.31 -18.48 2.27
C ASN A 435 2.84 -17.28 1.46
N LEU A 436 3.43 -17.07 0.29
CA LEU A 436 3.04 -16.03 -0.67
C LEU A 436 2.66 -16.67 -2.01
N GLY A 437 1.42 -16.47 -2.45
CA GLY A 437 1.00 -16.92 -3.77
C GLY A 437 -0.51 -17.06 -3.89
N ASN A 438 -0.93 -18.12 -4.57
CA ASN A 438 -2.30 -18.58 -4.56
C ASN A 438 -2.47 -19.61 -3.45
N ILE A 439 -3.42 -19.38 -2.54
CA ILE A 439 -3.65 -20.18 -1.34
C ILE A 439 -5.12 -20.59 -1.34
N SER A 440 -5.39 -21.83 -0.93
CA SER A 440 -6.75 -22.34 -0.86
C SER A 440 -7.59 -21.54 0.14
N GLU A 441 -8.80 -21.19 -0.28
CA GLU A 441 -9.85 -20.58 0.54
C GLU A 441 -10.81 -21.63 1.13
N ASP A 442 -10.73 -22.88 0.65
CA ASP A 442 -11.46 -24.04 1.17
C ASP A 442 -10.88 -24.45 2.54
N VAL A 443 -11.39 -23.83 3.61
CA VAL A 443 -10.94 -24.01 5.00
C VAL A 443 -11.45 -25.34 5.53
N LEU A 444 -12.66 -25.75 5.16
CA LEU A 444 -13.28 -27.04 5.45
C LEU A 444 -13.27 -27.94 4.22
N LYS A 445 -12.06 -28.36 3.83
CA LYS A 445 -11.77 -29.03 2.55
C LYS A 445 -12.81 -30.06 2.13
N ASP A 446 -13.73 -29.65 1.28
CA ASP A 446 -14.79 -30.49 0.69
C ASP A 446 -15.18 -30.07 -0.74
N GLY A 447 -14.54 -29.04 -1.29
CA GLY A 447 -14.80 -28.51 -2.63
C GLY A 447 -16.19 -27.90 -2.78
N LYS A 448 -16.79 -27.41 -1.68
CA LYS A 448 -18.05 -26.67 -1.66
C LYS A 448 -17.84 -25.33 -0.99
N LYS A 449 -18.02 -24.27 -1.78
CA LYS A 449 -18.01 -22.91 -1.25
C LYS A 449 -19.08 -22.73 -0.16
N PHE A 450 -18.63 -22.47 1.06
CA PHE A 450 -19.52 -22.06 2.14
C PHE A 450 -19.63 -20.53 2.25
N PHE A 451 -20.83 -20.05 2.58
CA PHE A 451 -21.10 -18.67 2.97
C PHE A 451 -22.39 -18.62 3.79
N GLU A 452 -22.33 -18.01 4.97
CA GLU A 452 -23.39 -18.04 5.98
C GLU A 452 -24.73 -17.51 5.48
N ASN A 453 -24.72 -16.38 4.75
CA ASN A 453 -25.95 -15.77 4.24
C ASN A 453 -26.61 -16.55 3.08
N GLY A 454 -25.98 -17.63 2.62
CA GLY A 454 -26.58 -18.57 1.68
C GLY A 454 -27.57 -19.53 2.33
N LEU A 455 -27.53 -19.67 3.65
CA LEU A 455 -28.42 -20.57 4.38
C LEU A 455 -29.87 -20.06 4.36
N PRO A 456 -30.85 -20.95 4.09
CA PRO A 456 -32.25 -20.57 3.97
C PRO A 456 -32.87 -20.24 5.32
N VAL A 457 -33.35 -19.01 5.48
CA VAL A 457 -34.08 -18.56 6.69
C VAL A 457 -35.53 -19.04 6.74
N ASP A 458 -36.05 -19.52 5.61
CA ASP A 458 -37.41 -20.05 5.45
C ASP A 458 -37.51 -21.57 5.73
N GLY A 459 -36.40 -22.21 6.10
CA GLY A 459 -36.34 -23.64 6.38
C GLY A 459 -36.35 -24.53 5.12
N ASP A 460 -36.09 -23.98 3.93
CA ASP A 460 -36.02 -24.73 2.68
C ASP A 460 -34.80 -25.67 2.63
N THR A 461 -34.99 -26.90 3.09
CA THR A 461 -33.95 -27.94 3.06
C THR A 461 -33.45 -28.31 1.66
N THR A 462 -34.18 -27.97 0.58
CA THR A 462 -33.74 -28.27 -0.79
C THR A 462 -32.62 -27.34 -1.25
N ALA A 463 -32.52 -26.15 -0.65
CA ALA A 463 -31.48 -25.16 -0.90
C ALA A 463 -30.13 -25.46 -0.22
N VAL A 464 -30.02 -26.56 0.53
CA VAL A 464 -28.83 -26.95 1.28
C VAL A 464 -28.32 -28.31 0.81
N GLY A 465 -27.00 -28.48 0.77
CA GLY A 465 -26.30 -29.76 0.60
C GLY A 465 -25.53 -30.14 1.87
N TYR A 466 -25.00 -31.36 1.90
CA TYR A 466 -24.30 -31.90 3.08
C TYR A 466 -22.94 -32.49 2.69
N THR A 467 -21.93 -32.26 3.54
CA THR A 467 -20.58 -32.83 3.45
C THR A 467 -20.21 -33.51 4.76
N VAL A 468 -18.99 -34.04 4.89
CA VAL A 468 -18.54 -34.60 6.18
C VAL A 468 -18.51 -33.53 7.28
N TRP A 469 -18.27 -32.26 6.90
CA TRP A 469 -18.12 -31.15 7.84
C TRP A 469 -19.45 -30.58 8.30
N GLY A 470 -20.46 -30.55 7.44
CA GLY A 470 -21.78 -30.05 7.78
C GLY A 470 -22.64 -29.73 6.56
N LYS A 471 -23.22 -28.53 6.54
CA LYS A 471 -24.13 -28.02 5.52
C LYS A 471 -23.48 -26.96 4.67
N TYR A 472 -23.83 -26.93 3.39
CA TYR A 472 -23.43 -25.84 2.49
C TYR A 472 -24.61 -25.35 1.65
N PRO A 473 -24.69 -24.04 1.33
CA PRO A 473 -25.74 -23.50 0.49
C PRO A 473 -25.56 -23.93 -0.98
N LYS A 474 -26.65 -24.32 -1.64
CA LYS A 474 -26.67 -24.61 -3.10
C LYS A 474 -26.96 -23.37 -3.95
N ARG A 475 -27.42 -22.28 -3.33
CA ARG A 475 -27.72 -21.02 -4.00
C ARG A 475 -26.40 -20.34 -4.38
N GLN A 476 -26.40 -19.57 -5.47
CA GLN A 476 -25.23 -18.76 -5.82
C GLN A 476 -25.21 -17.48 -4.98
N SER A 477 -24.05 -17.11 -4.44
CA SER A 477 -23.90 -15.82 -3.75
C SER A 477 -23.99 -14.67 -4.76
N THR A 478 -24.78 -13.65 -4.43
CA THR A 478 -24.83 -12.38 -5.18
C THR A 478 -24.23 -11.22 -4.40
N VAL A 479 -24.37 -11.22 -3.07
CA VAL A 479 -23.83 -10.24 -2.12
C VAL A 479 -23.61 -10.96 -0.78
N TYR A 480 -22.53 -10.61 -0.07
CA TYR A 480 -22.30 -11.02 1.31
C TYR A 480 -22.98 -10.06 2.29
N ALA A 481 -24.26 -10.31 2.55
CA ALA A 481 -25.04 -9.59 3.53
C ALA A 481 -26.08 -10.53 4.15
N PHE A 482 -26.23 -10.46 5.47
CA PHE A 482 -27.26 -11.22 6.17
C PHE A 482 -28.67 -10.81 5.74
N ASP A 483 -29.57 -11.79 5.72
CA ASP A 483 -31.00 -11.54 5.53
C ASP A 483 -31.56 -10.81 6.78
N ASN A 484 -32.41 -9.81 6.56
CA ASN A 484 -33.07 -9.05 7.63
C ASN A 484 -34.60 -9.25 7.66
N SER A 485 -35.15 -10.17 6.88
CA SER A 485 -36.60 -10.43 6.74
C SER A 485 -37.27 -10.83 8.05
N LEU A 486 -36.58 -11.58 8.91
CA LEU A 486 -37.01 -11.92 10.27
C LEU A 486 -36.20 -11.19 11.35
N GLY A 487 -35.52 -10.09 10.98
CA GLY A 487 -34.68 -9.32 11.90
C GLY A 487 -33.52 -10.14 12.46
N ARG A 488 -33.40 -10.18 13.80
CA ARG A 488 -32.31 -10.90 14.50
C ARG A 488 -32.37 -12.42 14.29
N GLU A 489 -33.56 -12.99 14.11
CA GLU A 489 -33.72 -14.44 13.95
C GLU A 489 -33.11 -14.95 12.65
N SER A 490 -33.24 -14.18 11.55
CA SER A 490 -32.57 -14.50 10.27
C SER A 490 -31.06 -14.63 10.45
N ARG A 491 -30.44 -13.73 11.22
CA ARG A 491 -29.00 -13.77 11.49
C ARG A 491 -28.64 -14.97 12.35
N ARG A 492 -29.42 -15.29 13.39
CA ARG A 492 -29.16 -16.45 14.25
C ARG A 492 -29.14 -17.78 13.47
N ILE A 493 -29.96 -17.88 12.43
CA ILE A 493 -30.01 -19.05 11.54
C ILE A 493 -28.82 -19.10 10.58
N GLN A 494 -28.25 -17.94 10.22
CA GLN A 494 -27.19 -17.82 9.22
C GLN A 494 -25.78 -17.77 9.82
N ASP A 495 -25.60 -17.11 10.96
CA ASP A 495 -24.35 -16.91 11.71
C ASP A 495 -23.99 -18.16 12.53
N VAL A 496 -23.71 -19.24 11.81
CA VAL A 496 -23.49 -20.60 12.35
C VAL A 496 -22.10 -21.15 12.01
N GLY A 497 -21.19 -20.29 11.54
CA GLY A 497 -19.83 -20.70 11.21
C GLY A 497 -19.69 -21.46 9.89
N LEU A 498 -18.45 -21.82 9.55
CA LEU A 498 -18.05 -22.35 8.23
C LEU A 498 -18.63 -23.74 7.92
N ASN A 499 -19.07 -24.49 8.93
CA ASN A 499 -19.68 -25.80 8.73
C ASN A 499 -21.19 -25.73 8.45
N GLY A 500 -21.82 -24.55 8.57
CA GLY A 500 -23.24 -24.36 8.35
C GLY A 500 -24.16 -25.03 9.37
N LEU A 501 -23.66 -25.40 10.55
CA LEU A 501 -24.40 -26.06 11.61
C LEU A 501 -24.39 -25.19 12.86
N SER A 502 -25.54 -24.93 13.48
CA SER A 502 -25.48 -24.36 14.84
C SER A 502 -24.92 -25.39 15.82
N THR A 503 -24.37 -24.95 16.94
CA THR A 503 -23.91 -25.81 18.03
C THR A 503 -24.92 -26.91 18.39
N GLU A 504 -26.23 -26.61 18.41
CA GLU A 504 -27.26 -27.61 18.69
C GLU A 504 -27.38 -28.68 17.59
N GLU A 505 -27.17 -28.31 16.34
CA GLU A 505 -27.17 -29.22 15.20
C GLU A 505 -25.91 -30.08 15.17
N GLU A 506 -24.76 -29.53 15.56
CA GLU A 506 -23.50 -30.28 15.68
C GLU A 506 -23.63 -31.46 16.64
N LEU A 507 -24.26 -31.27 17.80
CA LEU A 507 -24.43 -32.32 18.81
C LEU A 507 -25.13 -33.58 18.28
N VAL A 508 -25.95 -33.44 17.23
CA VAL A 508 -26.69 -34.55 16.60
C VAL A 508 -26.15 -34.92 15.21
N TYR A 509 -25.30 -34.09 14.60
CA TYR A 509 -24.74 -34.37 13.29
C TYR A 509 -23.76 -35.55 13.37
N PRO A 510 -23.84 -36.56 12.48
CA PRO A 510 -23.12 -37.83 12.66
C PRO A 510 -21.61 -37.69 12.90
N THR A 511 -20.95 -36.77 12.18
CA THR A 511 -19.51 -36.54 12.30
C THR A 511 -19.09 -36.12 13.71
N TYR A 512 -19.77 -35.10 14.26
CA TYR A 512 -19.47 -34.57 15.59
C TYR A 512 -19.99 -35.50 16.68
N ALA A 513 -21.19 -36.08 16.53
CA ALA A 513 -21.73 -37.05 17.49
C ALA A 513 -20.79 -38.26 17.69
N ASN A 514 -20.20 -38.77 16.61
CA ASN A 514 -19.20 -39.84 16.66
C ASN A 514 -17.91 -39.37 17.36
N TYR A 515 -17.40 -38.20 17.00
CA TYR A 515 -16.24 -37.58 17.66
C TYR A 515 -16.45 -37.46 19.18
N LEU A 516 -17.61 -36.96 19.63
CA LEU A 516 -17.94 -36.83 21.05
C LEU A 516 -18.03 -38.17 21.76
N SER A 517 -18.54 -39.20 21.09
CA SER A 517 -18.61 -40.56 21.65
C SER A 517 -17.21 -41.12 21.91
N GLU A 518 -16.31 -40.98 20.94
CA GLU A 518 -14.91 -41.42 21.06
C GLU A 518 -14.13 -40.60 22.10
N LEU A 519 -14.32 -39.28 22.11
CA LEU A 519 -13.64 -38.39 23.05
C LEU A 519 -14.03 -38.71 24.50
N ARG A 520 -15.33 -38.89 24.77
CA ARG A 520 -15.81 -39.23 26.12
C ARG A 520 -15.20 -40.50 26.69
N ALA A 521 -14.84 -41.46 25.84
CA ALA A 521 -14.21 -42.70 26.26
C ALA A 521 -12.75 -42.53 26.72
N ARG A 522 -12.11 -41.40 26.42
CA ARG A 522 -10.70 -41.11 26.74
C ARG A 522 -10.53 -40.17 27.92
N LEU A 523 -11.54 -39.38 28.24
CA LEU A 523 -11.49 -38.37 29.29
C LEU A 523 -11.66 -39.01 30.67
N SER A 524 -10.99 -38.44 31.67
CA SER A 524 -11.25 -38.73 33.08
C SER A 524 -12.65 -38.26 33.50
N THR A 525 -13.19 -38.82 34.59
CA THR A 525 -14.49 -38.41 35.13
C THR A 525 -14.49 -36.92 35.50
N GLU A 526 -13.38 -36.45 36.07
CA GLU A 526 -13.17 -35.06 36.46
C GLU A 526 -13.15 -34.14 35.24
N ALA A 527 -12.41 -34.52 34.18
CA ALA A 527 -12.38 -33.74 32.93
C ALA A 527 -13.75 -33.69 32.26
N LEU A 528 -14.51 -34.79 32.27
CA LEU A 528 -15.88 -34.81 31.75
C LEU A 528 -16.79 -33.83 32.47
N SER A 529 -16.77 -33.81 33.81
CA SER A 529 -17.57 -32.87 34.60
C SER A 529 -17.18 -31.42 34.33
N GLN A 530 -15.88 -31.12 34.26
CA GLN A 530 -15.39 -29.77 33.94
C GLN A 530 -15.81 -29.33 32.53
N MET A 531 -15.65 -30.21 31.53
CA MET A 531 -16.04 -29.91 30.15
C MET A 531 -17.54 -29.70 30.00
N GLN A 532 -18.38 -30.40 30.78
CA GLN A 532 -19.83 -30.16 30.75
C GLN A 532 -20.21 -28.74 31.21
N GLU A 533 -19.43 -28.13 32.11
CA GLU A 533 -19.67 -26.78 32.61
C GLU A 533 -19.03 -25.68 31.75
N GLU A 534 -17.97 -26.00 30.99
CA GLU A 534 -17.26 -25.03 30.15
C GLU A 534 -17.90 -24.88 28.76
N PRO A 535 -18.41 -23.68 28.38
CA PRO A 535 -19.14 -23.50 27.12
C PRO A 535 -18.35 -23.81 25.85
N HIS A 536 -17.05 -23.51 25.83
CA HIS A 536 -16.17 -23.78 24.66
C HIS A 536 -15.48 -25.14 24.73
N SER A 537 -15.93 -26.02 25.63
CA SER A 537 -15.40 -27.38 25.67
C SER A 537 -15.89 -28.15 24.44
N PRO A 538 -15.18 -29.21 24.03
CA PRO A 538 -15.67 -30.10 22.98
C PRO A 538 -17.09 -30.64 23.22
N LEU A 539 -17.53 -30.77 24.47
CA LEU A 539 -18.84 -31.34 24.78
C LEU A 539 -20.00 -30.36 24.54
N ASN A 540 -19.71 -29.06 24.54
CA ASN A 540 -20.69 -27.99 24.40
C ASN A 540 -20.54 -27.20 23.09
N ASP A 541 -19.35 -27.21 22.48
CA ASP A 541 -19.01 -26.57 21.21
C ASP A 541 -18.24 -27.61 20.35
N PRO A 542 -18.91 -28.62 19.76
CA PRO A 542 -18.23 -29.74 19.09
C PRO A 542 -17.29 -29.34 17.95
N ALA A 543 -17.65 -28.35 17.14
CA ALA A 543 -16.76 -27.82 16.10
C ALA A 543 -15.67 -26.91 16.66
N GLY A 544 -15.85 -26.28 17.82
CA GLY A 544 -14.85 -25.39 18.42
C GLY A 544 -14.81 -23.99 17.81
N ASP A 545 -15.90 -23.57 17.17
CA ASP A 545 -16.06 -22.35 16.36
C ASP A 545 -17.10 -21.37 16.92
N THR A 546 -17.65 -21.61 18.12
CA THR A 546 -18.48 -20.63 18.83
C THR A 546 -17.68 -19.41 19.27
N PHE A 547 -18.14 -18.22 18.88
CA PHE A 547 -17.52 -16.93 19.17
C PHE A 547 -17.67 -16.51 20.64
N ARG A 548 -16.62 -15.90 21.20
CA ARG A 548 -16.72 -15.14 22.46
C ARG A 548 -16.01 -13.80 22.36
N HIS A 549 -16.78 -12.74 22.58
CA HIS A 549 -16.24 -11.39 22.64
C HIS A 549 -15.27 -11.23 23.83
N TYR A 550 -14.24 -10.39 23.69
CA TYR A 550 -13.25 -10.16 24.75
C TYR A 550 -13.80 -9.39 25.97
N ARG A 551 -14.92 -8.69 25.78
CA ARG A 551 -15.75 -8.08 26.84
C ARG A 551 -16.99 -8.92 27.05
N GLY A 552 -17.35 -9.11 28.31
CA GLY A 552 -18.65 -9.64 28.69
C GLY A 552 -18.76 -9.86 30.20
N THR A 553 -20.00 -9.93 30.69
CA THR A 553 -20.31 -10.08 32.12
C THR A 553 -19.82 -11.41 32.68
N GLU A 554 -19.91 -12.47 31.90
CA GLU A 554 -19.43 -13.81 32.25
C GLU A 554 -17.90 -13.86 32.39
N GLN A 555 -17.19 -13.20 31.47
CA GLN A 555 -15.73 -13.08 31.47
C GLN A 555 -15.27 -12.32 32.73
N ASP A 556 -16.03 -11.31 33.15
CA ASP A 556 -15.77 -10.53 34.37
C ASP A 556 -16.09 -11.36 35.62
N ARG A 557 -17.19 -12.12 35.64
CA ARG A 557 -17.57 -13.02 36.73
C ARG A 557 -16.56 -14.14 36.94
N LYS A 558 -16.03 -14.71 35.86
CA LYS A 558 -14.95 -15.72 35.87
C LYS A 558 -13.56 -15.11 36.08
N GLU A 559 -13.46 -13.79 36.22
CA GLU A 559 -12.21 -13.05 36.38
C GLU A 559 -11.13 -13.39 35.32
N LEU A 560 -11.56 -13.63 34.07
CA LEU A 560 -10.64 -14.05 33.00
C LEU A 560 -9.55 -13.01 32.73
N SER A 561 -8.33 -13.51 32.47
CA SER A 561 -7.19 -12.70 32.03
C SER A 561 -7.40 -12.13 30.62
N ILE A 562 -6.60 -11.13 30.25
CA ILE A 562 -6.65 -10.50 28.92
C ILE A 562 -6.43 -11.54 27.81
N LEU A 563 -5.46 -12.45 27.95
CA LEU A 563 -5.19 -13.47 26.93
C LEU A 563 -6.34 -14.47 26.78
N GLU A 564 -6.94 -14.91 27.88
CA GLU A 564 -8.10 -15.83 27.86
C GLU A 564 -9.36 -15.20 27.27
N ARG A 565 -9.51 -13.88 27.40
CA ARG A 565 -10.61 -13.12 26.78
C ARG A 565 -10.55 -13.12 25.26
N TYR A 566 -9.35 -13.09 24.69
CA TYR A 566 -9.17 -13.10 23.24
C TYR A 566 -9.11 -14.51 22.62
N LYS A 567 -8.98 -15.56 23.43
CA LYS A 567 -8.76 -16.95 22.96
C LYS A 567 -9.80 -17.46 21.94
N HIS A 568 -11.06 -17.04 22.05
CA HIS A 568 -12.17 -17.42 21.16
C HIS A 568 -12.77 -16.24 20.38
N TYR A 569 -12.02 -15.13 20.25
CA TYR A 569 -12.51 -13.93 19.57
C TYR A 569 -12.55 -14.09 18.04
N ASN A 570 -11.79 -15.03 17.48
CA ASN A 570 -11.68 -15.24 16.03
C ASN A 570 -12.62 -16.32 15.48
N ASN A 571 -13.43 -16.92 16.35
CA ASN A 571 -14.40 -17.95 16.02
C ASN A 571 -15.59 -17.35 15.24
N THR A 572 -16.25 -18.17 14.43
CA THR A 572 -17.19 -17.72 13.40
C THR A 572 -18.64 -17.74 13.86
N GLU A 573 -19.11 -18.82 14.50
CA GLU A 573 -20.51 -18.93 14.95
C GLU A 573 -20.85 -17.85 15.99
N GLY A 574 -21.83 -17.00 15.68
CA GLY A 574 -22.35 -15.96 16.57
C GLY A 574 -21.50 -14.70 16.62
N ASN A 575 -20.56 -14.50 15.69
CA ASN A 575 -19.66 -13.35 15.72
C ASN A 575 -20.30 -12.05 15.19
N SER A 576 -21.49 -12.15 14.60
CA SER A 576 -22.20 -11.05 13.95
C SER A 576 -23.40 -10.52 14.74
N ILE A 577 -23.71 -11.15 15.88
CA ILE A 577 -24.84 -10.81 16.75
C ILE A 577 -24.34 -10.40 18.14
N ALA A 578 -24.83 -9.27 18.65
CA ALA A 578 -24.58 -8.89 20.04
C ALA A 578 -25.42 -9.75 20.99
N ALA A 579 -24.81 -10.23 22.08
CA ALA A 579 -25.48 -10.99 23.13
C ALA A 579 -26.68 -10.22 23.73
N GLU A 580 -27.81 -10.90 23.95
CA GLU A 580 -29.08 -10.24 24.32
C GLU A 580 -29.07 -9.62 25.71
N GLU A 581 -28.36 -10.25 26.65
CA GLU A 581 -28.34 -9.88 28.07
C GLU A 581 -27.07 -9.10 28.48
N ASP A 582 -26.15 -8.89 27.54
CA ASP A 582 -24.89 -8.20 27.83
C ASP A 582 -25.02 -6.69 27.58
N PRO A 583 -24.68 -5.82 28.56
CA PRO A 583 -24.67 -4.37 28.38
C PRO A 583 -23.61 -3.89 27.36
N TYR A 584 -22.70 -4.76 26.90
CA TYR A 584 -21.69 -4.43 25.92
C TYR A 584 -22.15 -4.77 24.48
N ALA A 585 -21.90 -3.84 23.56
CA ALA A 585 -21.96 -4.14 22.12
C ALA A 585 -20.84 -5.13 21.78
N SER A 586 -21.21 -6.40 21.61
CA SER A 586 -20.31 -7.56 21.54
C SER A 586 -20.15 -8.14 20.12
N THR A 587 -20.63 -7.43 19.09
CA THR A 587 -20.48 -7.85 17.69
C THR A 587 -19.05 -7.64 17.19
N ALA A 588 -18.45 -8.67 16.59
CA ALA A 588 -17.12 -8.59 15.98
C ALA A 588 -17.17 -8.22 14.49
N ARG A 589 -18.09 -8.81 13.72
CA ARG A 589 -18.26 -8.57 12.28
C ARG A 589 -19.71 -8.23 11.95
N ALA A 590 -19.93 -7.46 10.89
CA ALA A 590 -21.28 -7.17 10.38
C ALA A 590 -21.58 -7.89 9.06
N ILE A 591 -20.56 -8.50 8.47
CA ILE A 591 -20.63 -9.27 7.23
C ILE A 591 -20.61 -10.77 7.58
N PRO A 592 -21.30 -11.62 6.79
CA PRO A 592 -21.27 -13.07 6.98
C PRO A 592 -19.88 -13.64 6.71
N ASP A 593 -19.52 -14.72 7.41
CA ASP A 593 -18.32 -15.48 7.12
C ASP A 593 -18.52 -16.34 5.85
N ALA A 594 -17.47 -16.39 5.03
CA ALA A 594 -17.48 -17.08 3.75
C ALA A 594 -16.08 -17.59 3.37
N GLU A 595 -16.03 -18.70 2.65
CA GLU A 595 -14.82 -19.25 2.01
C GLU A 595 -14.56 -18.53 0.68
N ASP A 596 -14.45 -17.21 0.76
CA ASP A 596 -14.14 -16.26 -0.32
C ASP A 596 -13.48 -15.03 0.31
N ILE A 597 -12.18 -15.17 0.58
CA ILE A 597 -11.36 -14.18 1.28
C ILE A 597 -11.11 -12.98 0.38
N ASP A 598 -10.88 -13.19 -0.92
CA ASP A 598 -10.61 -12.08 -1.85
C ASP A 598 -11.86 -11.35 -2.37
N ASN A 599 -13.05 -11.91 -2.14
CA ASN A 599 -14.37 -11.41 -2.55
C ASN A 599 -14.56 -11.41 -4.07
N ASP A 600 -13.99 -12.38 -4.80
CA ASP A 600 -14.18 -12.54 -6.24
C ASP A 600 -15.44 -13.34 -6.63
N ASN A 601 -16.27 -13.70 -5.64
CA ASN A 601 -17.48 -14.52 -5.74
C ASN A 601 -17.23 -15.98 -6.11
N THR A 602 -15.97 -16.41 -6.25
CA THR A 602 -15.59 -17.80 -6.38
C THR A 602 -14.93 -18.31 -5.11
N MET A 603 -14.52 -19.57 -5.07
CA MET A 603 -13.68 -20.11 -4.00
C MET A 603 -12.47 -20.70 -4.68
N ASN A 604 -11.28 -20.21 -4.35
CA ASN A 604 -10.05 -20.77 -4.88
C ASN A 604 -9.66 -22.02 -4.08
N GLU A 605 -9.60 -23.18 -4.74
CA GLU A 605 -9.12 -24.44 -4.15
C GLU A 605 -7.62 -24.69 -4.42
N ASN A 606 -6.98 -23.85 -5.25
CA ASN A 606 -5.63 -24.09 -5.71
C ASN A 606 -4.58 -23.60 -4.72
N GLU A 607 -3.56 -24.43 -4.51
CA GLU A 607 -2.36 -24.12 -3.72
C GLU A 607 -1.15 -24.01 -4.66
N ALA A 608 -0.65 -22.78 -4.80
CA ALA A 608 0.54 -22.47 -5.59
C ALA A 608 1.26 -21.27 -4.96
N TYR A 609 2.28 -21.52 -4.13
CA TYR A 609 2.90 -20.50 -3.30
C TYR A 609 4.40 -20.74 -3.08
N TYR A 610 5.08 -19.68 -2.69
CA TYR A 610 6.45 -19.70 -2.15
C TYR A 610 6.39 -19.72 -0.63
N GLN A 611 7.27 -20.49 0.01
CA GLN A 611 7.29 -20.69 1.47
C GLN A 611 8.59 -20.19 2.09
N TYR A 612 8.45 -19.49 3.23
CA TYR A 612 9.55 -18.94 4.02
C TYR A 612 9.39 -19.41 5.47
N ARG A 613 10.44 -19.93 6.09
CA ARG A 613 10.49 -20.34 7.50
C ARG A 613 11.35 -19.37 8.30
N VAL A 614 10.79 -18.88 9.39
CA VAL A 614 11.47 -18.14 10.45
C VAL A 614 11.51 -19.02 11.68
N SER A 615 12.72 -19.30 12.18
CA SER A 615 12.89 -20.14 13.34
C SER A 615 12.86 -19.33 14.63
N LEU A 616 11.90 -19.60 15.51
CA LEU A 616 11.78 -18.91 16.79
C LEU A 616 12.27 -19.84 17.90
N ARG A 617 13.59 -20.08 17.96
CA ARG A 617 14.25 -20.84 19.02
C ARG A 617 15.29 -19.95 19.71
N PRO A 618 15.45 -19.97 21.04
CA PRO A 618 16.31 -19.01 21.74
C PRO A 618 17.75 -18.92 21.19
N GLY A 619 18.35 -20.06 20.81
CA GLY A 619 19.70 -20.12 20.24
C GLY A 619 19.85 -19.63 18.79
N LEU A 620 18.75 -19.26 18.13
CA LEU A 620 18.72 -18.74 16.75
C LEU A 620 18.22 -17.29 16.68
N MET A 621 18.06 -16.62 17.82
CA MET A 621 17.63 -15.23 17.93
C MET A 621 18.83 -14.27 17.94
N GLU A 622 19.69 -14.37 16.92
CA GLU A 622 20.90 -13.55 16.79
C GLU A 622 20.94 -12.77 15.46
N VAL A 623 21.37 -11.51 15.54
CA VAL A 623 21.50 -10.62 14.39
C VAL A 623 22.50 -11.19 13.37
N GLY A 624 22.09 -11.24 12.10
CA GLY A 624 22.88 -11.80 10.99
C GLY A 624 22.52 -13.23 10.64
N SER A 625 21.60 -13.87 11.37
CA SER A 625 21.08 -15.21 11.08
C SER A 625 19.55 -15.20 11.05
N ASN A 626 18.92 -16.21 10.44
CA ASN A 626 17.47 -16.42 10.54
C ASN A 626 16.64 -15.18 10.11
N TYR A 627 17.13 -14.45 9.09
CA TYR A 627 16.56 -13.19 8.59
C TYR A 627 16.55 -12.02 9.60
N ILE A 628 17.23 -12.12 10.74
CA ILE A 628 17.32 -11.03 11.73
C ILE A 628 18.37 -10.01 11.27
N THR A 629 17.95 -8.78 11.01
CA THR A 629 18.82 -7.69 10.53
C THR A 629 19.24 -6.72 11.63
N ASP A 630 18.41 -6.58 12.66
CA ASP A 630 18.67 -5.69 13.78
C ASP A 630 17.99 -6.18 15.06
N LYS A 631 18.43 -5.67 16.21
CA LYS A 631 17.75 -5.84 17.49
C LYS A 631 17.79 -4.56 18.30
N ARG A 632 16.73 -4.32 19.07
CA ARG A 632 16.61 -3.16 19.95
C ARG A 632 16.21 -3.58 21.35
N GLU A 633 17.02 -3.17 22.33
CA GLU A 633 16.71 -3.33 23.75
C GLU A 633 16.10 -2.03 24.28
N ALA A 634 14.89 -2.12 24.84
CA ALA A 634 14.19 -1.01 25.46
C ALA A 634 14.03 -1.26 26.97
N SER A 635 14.38 -0.26 27.77
CA SER A 635 14.09 -0.24 29.22
C SER A 635 12.76 0.46 29.45
N VAL A 636 11.80 -0.25 30.05
CA VAL A 636 10.43 0.23 30.27
C VAL A 636 10.08 0.24 31.76
N ARG A 637 9.38 1.29 32.18
CA ARG A 637 8.76 1.36 33.51
C ARG A 637 7.43 0.63 33.46
N LEU A 638 7.31 -0.48 34.17
CA LEU A 638 6.10 -1.30 34.21
C LEU A 638 5.04 -0.73 35.18
N ARG A 639 3.82 -1.28 35.08
CA ARG A 639 2.65 -0.85 35.87
C ARG A 639 2.75 -1.18 37.35
N ASP A 640 3.47 -2.24 37.70
CA ASP A 640 3.80 -2.66 39.06
C ASP A 640 4.89 -1.78 39.71
N GLY A 641 5.47 -0.85 38.95
CA GLY A 641 6.54 0.03 39.42
C GLY A 641 7.93 -0.60 39.37
N ASN A 642 8.12 -1.70 38.64
CA ASN A 642 9.45 -2.23 38.33
C ASN A 642 9.95 -1.70 36.98
N ASP A 643 11.27 -1.72 36.78
CA ASP A 643 11.86 -1.49 35.47
C ASP A 643 12.17 -2.85 34.84
N ALA A 644 11.78 -3.03 33.57
CA ALA A 644 12.06 -4.25 32.82
C ALA A 644 12.73 -3.93 31.49
N LYS A 645 13.48 -4.89 30.98
CA LYS A 645 14.08 -4.83 29.64
C LYS A 645 13.29 -5.72 28.70
N VAL A 646 13.04 -5.22 27.50
CA VAL A 646 12.46 -6.01 26.40
C VAL A 646 13.36 -5.88 25.18
N THR A 647 13.53 -6.98 24.46
CA THR A 647 14.22 -6.99 23.17
C THR A 647 13.20 -7.09 22.05
N TRP A 648 13.39 -6.30 21.01
CA TRP A 648 12.66 -6.35 19.75
C TRP A 648 13.63 -6.75 18.65
N TYR A 649 13.27 -7.73 17.82
CA TYR A 649 14.08 -8.19 16.70
C TYR A 649 13.44 -7.75 15.39
N GLN A 650 14.23 -7.17 14.49
CA GLN A 650 13.81 -6.86 13.14
C GLN A 650 14.11 -8.07 12.25
N PHE A 651 13.07 -8.64 11.67
CA PHE A 651 13.17 -9.67 10.65
C PHE A 651 12.96 -9.03 9.28
N LYS A 652 13.80 -9.38 8.31
CA LYS A 652 13.71 -8.92 6.93
C LYS A 652 13.93 -10.11 6.00
N ILE A 653 12.84 -10.65 5.44
CA ILE A 653 12.83 -11.86 4.61
C ILE A 653 12.78 -11.46 3.14
N PRO A 654 13.83 -11.71 2.33
CA PRO A 654 13.80 -11.44 0.90
C PRO A 654 12.79 -12.36 0.19
N ILE A 655 11.82 -11.81 -0.54
CA ILE A 655 10.76 -12.63 -1.16
C ILE A 655 11.32 -13.57 -2.24
N ARG A 656 12.50 -13.30 -2.78
CA ARG A 656 13.09 -14.16 -3.82
C ARG A 656 13.85 -15.35 -3.24
N GLU A 657 14.17 -15.33 -1.95
CA GLU A 657 14.89 -16.40 -1.24
C GLU A 657 13.93 -17.34 -0.52
N TYR A 658 12.97 -17.89 -1.28
CA TYR A 658 12.04 -18.88 -0.75
C TYR A 658 12.73 -20.24 -0.55
N GLN A 659 12.29 -20.97 0.47
CA GLN A 659 12.87 -22.28 0.83
C GLN A 659 12.20 -23.41 0.06
N ALA A 660 10.89 -23.29 -0.16
CA ALA A 660 10.12 -24.27 -0.89
C ALA A 660 9.11 -23.56 -1.81
N LYS A 661 8.74 -24.27 -2.87
CA LYS A 661 7.72 -23.87 -3.83
C LYS A 661 6.69 -24.99 -3.93
N ALA A 662 5.43 -24.66 -3.70
CA ALA A 662 4.29 -25.56 -3.88
C ALA A 662 3.54 -25.19 -5.18
N GLY A 663 3.01 -26.21 -5.88
CA GLY A 663 2.19 -26.01 -7.07
C GLY A 663 2.91 -25.35 -8.26
N ASN A 664 2.13 -24.92 -9.25
CA ASN A 664 2.64 -24.28 -10.46
C ASN A 664 2.53 -22.75 -10.40
N ILE A 665 3.41 -22.12 -9.62
CA ILE A 665 3.59 -20.66 -9.59
C ILE A 665 4.87 -20.25 -10.34
N GLN A 666 4.86 -19.12 -11.04
CA GLN A 666 6.04 -18.57 -11.73
C GLN A 666 6.11 -17.06 -11.52
N GLY A 667 7.29 -16.56 -11.15
CA GLY A 667 7.47 -15.13 -10.86
C GLY A 667 6.68 -14.66 -9.64
N PHE A 668 6.61 -13.34 -9.46
CA PHE A 668 5.87 -12.67 -8.38
C PHE A 668 4.81 -11.69 -8.91
N ASN A 669 4.40 -11.86 -10.17
CA ASN A 669 3.44 -11.00 -10.85
C ASN A 669 1.97 -11.27 -10.46
N ASN A 670 1.68 -12.37 -9.76
CA ASN A 670 0.31 -12.71 -9.33
C ASN A 670 0.29 -13.40 -7.96
N ILE A 671 0.56 -12.62 -6.92
CA ILE A 671 0.47 -13.04 -5.52
C ILE A 671 -0.89 -12.59 -4.96
N ARG A 672 -1.84 -13.53 -4.80
CA ARG A 672 -3.20 -13.22 -4.36
C ARG A 672 -3.36 -13.20 -2.84
N PHE A 673 -2.62 -14.05 -2.14
CA PHE A 673 -2.79 -14.30 -0.71
C PHE A 673 -1.44 -14.36 0.02
N MET A 674 -1.50 -14.04 1.31
CA MET A 674 -0.47 -14.38 2.29
C MET A 674 -1.09 -15.27 3.37
N ARG A 675 -0.45 -16.40 3.66
CA ARG A 675 -0.77 -17.25 4.82
C ARG A 675 0.38 -17.22 5.81
N MET A 676 0.08 -17.05 7.07
CA MET A 676 1.03 -17.12 8.18
C MET A 676 0.62 -18.25 9.12
N PHE A 677 1.54 -19.13 9.51
CA PHE A 677 1.22 -20.22 10.43
C PHE A 677 2.38 -20.59 11.35
N LEU A 678 2.06 -21.14 12.52
CA LEU A 678 3.00 -21.63 13.51
C LEU A 678 2.91 -23.15 13.62
N THR A 679 4.05 -23.81 13.83
CA THR A 679 4.14 -25.25 14.12
C THR A 679 5.43 -25.55 14.90
N ASP A 680 5.62 -26.80 15.33
CA ASP A 680 6.79 -27.25 16.11
C ASP A 680 6.97 -26.56 17.48
N PHE A 681 5.87 -26.09 18.08
CA PHE A 681 5.87 -25.60 19.47
C PHE A 681 5.33 -26.67 20.40
N GLN A 682 5.96 -26.84 21.56
CA GLN A 682 5.50 -27.74 22.62
C GLN A 682 4.72 -27.03 23.72
N GLU A 683 4.85 -25.70 23.80
CA GLU A 683 4.27 -24.84 24.83
C GLU A 683 3.53 -23.65 24.22
N PRO A 684 2.58 -23.03 24.95
CA PRO A 684 1.92 -21.82 24.48
C PRO A 684 2.92 -20.70 24.17
N THR A 685 2.80 -20.08 23.00
CA THR A 685 3.67 -18.99 22.56
C THR A 685 2.87 -17.75 22.18
N PHE A 686 3.46 -16.58 22.41
CA PHE A 686 2.81 -15.28 22.24
C PHE A 686 3.70 -14.37 21.40
N LEU A 687 3.40 -14.26 20.11
CA LEU A 687 4.13 -13.40 19.19
C LEU A 687 3.49 -12.03 19.14
N ARG A 688 4.31 -10.97 19.27
CA ARG A 688 3.84 -9.58 19.26
C ARG A 688 4.58 -8.81 18.17
N PHE A 689 3.88 -8.50 17.08
CA PHE A 689 4.41 -7.80 15.92
C PHE A 689 4.16 -6.29 16.04
N ALA A 690 5.23 -5.54 16.33
CA ALA A 690 5.18 -4.07 16.35
C ALA A 690 5.00 -3.51 14.95
N THR A 691 5.61 -4.12 13.94
CA THR A 691 5.34 -3.88 12.50
C THR A 691 5.13 -5.24 11.82
N LEU A 692 4.46 -5.25 10.67
CA LEU A 692 4.44 -6.38 9.74
C LEU A 692 4.09 -5.82 8.38
N GLU A 693 5.06 -5.75 7.47
CA GLU A 693 4.95 -4.94 6.27
C GLU A 693 5.51 -5.67 5.05
N LEU A 694 4.92 -5.41 3.88
CA LEU A 694 5.59 -5.65 2.61
C LEU A 694 6.37 -4.40 2.25
N VAL A 695 7.70 -4.52 2.26
CA VAL A 695 8.61 -3.41 1.98
C VAL A 695 8.89 -3.38 0.49
N ARG A 696 8.61 -2.23 -0.12
CA ARG A 696 8.92 -1.94 -1.52
C ARG A 696 9.93 -0.80 -1.64
N GLY A 697 10.80 -0.91 -2.62
CA GLY A 697 11.76 0.14 -2.98
C GLY A 697 11.34 0.90 -4.24
N GLU A 698 11.68 2.17 -4.33
CA GLU A 698 11.63 2.91 -5.61
C GLU A 698 12.82 2.57 -6.51
N TRP A 699 13.94 2.21 -5.88
CA TRP A 699 15.15 1.76 -6.54
C TRP A 699 15.09 0.27 -6.84
N ARG A 700 15.49 -0.10 -8.06
CA ARG A 700 15.49 -1.50 -8.52
C ARG A 700 16.92 -1.98 -8.71
N GLU A 701 17.17 -3.20 -8.26
CA GLU A 701 18.43 -3.89 -8.52
C GLU A 701 18.61 -4.13 -10.03
N TYR A 702 19.77 -3.75 -10.55
CA TYR A 702 20.18 -4.08 -11.91
C TYR A 702 20.88 -5.45 -11.91
N ARG A 703 20.25 -6.45 -12.52
CA ARG A 703 20.62 -7.87 -12.41
C ARG A 703 21.42 -8.42 -13.58
N ARG A 704 21.95 -7.53 -14.41
CA ARG A 704 22.70 -7.88 -15.60
C ARG A 704 24.14 -7.51 -15.43
N ASP A 705 24.99 -8.22 -16.14
CA ASP A 705 26.39 -7.92 -16.25
C ASP A 705 26.58 -6.49 -16.80
N LEU A 706 27.31 -5.65 -16.08
CA LEU A 706 27.49 -4.24 -16.42
C LEU A 706 28.35 -4.03 -17.69
N ALA A 707 29.16 -5.01 -18.10
CA ALA A 707 30.08 -4.90 -19.23
C ALA A 707 29.48 -5.42 -20.53
N ILE A 708 28.76 -6.55 -20.48
CA ILE A 708 28.25 -7.26 -21.65
C ILE A 708 26.72 -7.21 -21.72
N GLY A 709 26.02 -6.84 -20.63
CA GLY A 709 24.55 -6.78 -20.58
C GLY A 709 23.87 -8.15 -20.54
N GLY A 710 24.62 -9.22 -20.28
CA GLY A 710 24.13 -10.60 -20.13
C GLY A 710 23.75 -10.95 -18.68
N ASP A 711 23.41 -12.21 -18.43
CA ASP A 711 23.13 -12.68 -17.07
C ASP A 711 24.40 -12.70 -16.21
N VAL A 712 24.28 -12.31 -14.94
CA VAL A 712 25.38 -12.33 -13.96
C VAL A 712 25.76 -13.78 -13.66
N THR A 713 27.05 -14.12 -13.79
CA THR A 713 27.56 -15.48 -13.56
C THR A 713 28.19 -15.69 -12.18
N GLY A 714 28.36 -14.64 -11.36
CA GLY A 714 28.99 -14.70 -10.04
C GLY A 714 28.01 -14.99 -8.91
N THR A 715 28.53 -15.34 -7.72
CA THR A 715 27.71 -15.63 -6.52
C THR A 715 27.39 -14.41 -5.67
N GLY A 716 27.94 -13.24 -6.02
CA GLY A 716 27.71 -12.00 -5.28
C GLY A 716 26.26 -11.55 -5.32
N HIS A 717 25.76 -11.00 -4.22
CA HIS A 717 24.40 -10.47 -4.12
C HIS A 717 24.39 -9.05 -3.54
N LEU A 718 23.45 -8.23 -4.04
CA LEU A 718 23.25 -6.85 -3.63
C LEU A 718 21.93 -6.72 -2.86
N ASP A 719 22.00 -6.42 -1.58
CA ASP A 719 20.84 -6.06 -0.78
C ASP A 719 20.63 -4.55 -0.85
N ILE A 720 19.46 -4.13 -1.30
CA ILE A 720 19.02 -2.74 -1.29
C ILE A 720 18.13 -2.50 -0.08
N SER A 721 18.43 -1.47 0.70
CA SER A 721 17.62 -1.03 1.83
C SER A 721 17.71 0.48 2.01
N ALA A 722 16.98 1.03 2.97
CA ALA A 722 17.13 2.38 3.43
C ALA A 722 17.68 2.35 4.85
N VAL A 723 18.47 3.35 5.20
CA VAL A 723 18.85 3.64 6.58
C VAL A 723 18.33 5.03 6.92
N ASN A 724 17.77 5.18 8.11
CA ASN A 724 17.14 6.43 8.52
C ASN A 724 17.39 6.77 9.99
N ILE A 725 17.16 8.04 10.34
CA ILE A 725 17.44 8.54 11.69
C ILE A 725 16.46 8.00 12.73
N GLU A 726 15.20 7.75 12.35
CA GLU A 726 14.14 7.30 13.24
C GLU A 726 14.34 5.84 13.70
N GLU A 727 14.80 4.97 12.80
CA GLU A 727 14.94 3.53 12.99
C GLU A 727 16.40 3.11 13.23
N ASN A 728 17.36 3.68 12.50
CA ASN A 728 18.76 3.27 12.52
C ASN A 728 19.68 4.26 13.23
N GLY A 729 19.14 5.31 13.85
CA GLY A 729 19.93 6.33 14.57
C GLY A 729 20.72 5.82 15.79
N SER A 730 20.40 4.61 16.27
CA SER A 730 21.11 3.90 17.36
C SER A 730 21.69 2.55 16.93
N ARG A 731 21.76 2.26 15.62
CA ARG A 731 22.25 0.99 15.09
C ARG A 731 23.74 0.77 15.43
N SER A 732 24.13 -0.48 15.64
CA SER A 732 25.53 -0.91 15.83
C SER A 732 26.00 -1.77 14.64
N PRO A 733 27.27 -1.67 14.19
CA PRO A 733 28.37 -0.86 14.73
C PRO A 733 28.36 0.60 14.29
N VAL A 734 27.64 0.94 13.22
CA VAL A 734 27.55 2.30 12.68
C VAL A 734 26.11 2.76 12.75
N ASN A 735 25.88 3.84 13.49
CA ASN A 735 24.58 4.46 13.61
C ASN A 735 24.37 5.50 12.48
N TYR A 736 23.12 5.67 12.06
CA TYR A 736 22.79 6.70 11.09
C TYR A 736 22.79 8.08 11.78
N VAL A 737 23.50 9.04 11.20
CA VAL A 737 23.50 10.44 11.65
C VAL A 737 23.20 11.33 10.45
N VAL A 738 22.45 12.41 10.67
CA VAL A 738 22.12 13.36 9.61
C VAL A 738 23.42 13.91 8.99
N PRO A 739 23.60 13.83 7.66
CA PRO A 739 24.83 14.29 7.01
C PRO A 739 25.13 15.77 7.29
N PRO A 740 26.41 16.17 7.38
CA PRO A 740 26.77 17.57 7.57
C PRO A 740 26.19 18.48 6.47
N GLY A 741 25.53 19.57 6.88
CA GLY A 741 24.91 20.53 5.94
C GLY A 741 23.49 20.17 5.51
N VAL A 742 22.97 19.00 5.91
CA VAL A 742 21.57 18.62 5.70
C VAL A 742 20.79 18.86 6.99
N THR A 743 19.56 19.35 6.86
CA THR A 743 18.63 19.54 7.98
C THR A 743 17.36 18.77 7.72
N ARG A 744 16.85 18.08 8.75
CA ARG A 744 15.55 17.40 8.69
C ARG A 744 14.46 18.39 8.26
N ALA A 745 13.62 17.96 7.33
CA ALA A 745 12.48 18.77 6.91
C ALA A 745 11.52 18.99 8.09
N ILE A 746 10.90 20.17 8.15
CA ILE A 746 9.87 20.47 9.15
C ILE A 746 8.52 20.29 8.50
N ASP A 747 7.61 19.59 9.17
CA ASP A 747 6.23 19.42 8.69
C ASP A 747 5.45 20.75 8.82
N PRO A 748 5.12 21.45 7.71
CA PRO A 748 4.43 22.73 7.77
C PRO A 748 2.95 22.60 8.15
N GLY A 749 2.39 21.38 8.17
CA GLY A 749 1.00 21.11 8.52
C GLY A 749 0.74 20.96 10.01
N GLN A 750 1.79 20.91 10.84
CA GLN A 750 1.65 20.72 12.28
C GLN A 750 1.67 22.04 13.05
N PRO A 751 0.85 22.18 14.11
CA PRO A 751 0.86 23.37 14.96
C PRO A 751 2.16 23.53 15.78
N HIS A 752 2.92 22.44 15.95
CA HIS A 752 4.24 22.44 16.57
C HIS A 752 5.31 22.06 15.55
N LEU A 753 6.54 22.55 15.78
CA LEU A 753 7.70 22.19 14.96
C LEU A 753 7.98 20.70 15.16
N ARG A 754 7.63 19.91 14.15
CA ARG A 754 7.95 18.49 14.06
C ARG A 754 8.93 18.25 12.94
N GLN A 755 10.00 17.55 13.23
CA GLN A 755 10.96 17.11 12.22
C GLN A 755 10.48 15.83 11.55
N GLN A 756 10.55 15.79 10.23
CA GLN A 756 10.31 14.59 9.43
C GLN A 756 11.50 13.63 9.51
N ASN A 757 11.33 12.42 8.99
CA ASN A 757 12.44 11.48 8.88
C ASN A 757 13.56 12.04 7.99
N GLU A 758 14.73 11.42 8.05
CA GLU A 758 15.84 11.65 7.13
C GLU A 758 16.40 10.29 6.75
N GLN A 759 16.44 9.98 5.45
CA GLN A 759 16.81 8.66 4.96
C GLN A 759 17.96 8.70 3.96
N SER A 760 18.61 7.55 3.78
CA SER A 760 19.60 7.32 2.74
C SER A 760 19.52 5.89 2.23
N LEU A 761 19.88 5.68 0.97
CA LEU A 761 19.99 4.36 0.38
C LEU A 761 21.17 3.60 1.01
N SER A 762 20.94 2.37 1.42
CA SER A 762 21.93 1.43 1.95
C SER A 762 22.08 0.28 0.97
N LEU A 763 23.25 0.20 0.34
CA LEU A 763 23.64 -0.86 -0.58
C LEU A 763 24.61 -1.79 0.16
N LYS A 764 24.18 -3.02 0.44
CA LYS A 764 25.03 -4.03 1.08
C LYS A 764 25.38 -5.08 0.04
N LEU A 765 26.66 -5.22 -0.22
CA LEU A 765 27.19 -6.16 -1.19
C LEU A 765 27.90 -7.29 -0.47
N ASN A 766 27.51 -8.51 -0.77
CA ASN A 766 28.08 -9.71 -0.18
C ASN A 766 28.69 -10.57 -1.30
N ASP A 767 29.80 -11.24 -0.99
CA ASP A 767 30.46 -12.20 -1.90
C ASP A 767 30.81 -11.65 -3.30
N LEU A 768 31.19 -10.36 -3.39
CA LEU A 768 31.61 -9.74 -4.65
C LEU A 768 32.89 -10.40 -5.19
N GLU A 769 32.78 -10.98 -6.39
CA GLU A 769 33.91 -11.53 -7.12
C GLU A 769 34.76 -10.43 -7.78
N PRO A 770 36.08 -10.65 -7.91
CA PRO A 770 36.93 -9.72 -8.65
C PRO A 770 36.54 -9.67 -10.13
N ALA A 771 36.46 -8.47 -10.69
CA ALA A 771 36.13 -8.29 -12.10
C ALA A 771 37.13 -9.05 -13.01
N PRO A 772 36.67 -9.78 -14.03
CA PRO A 772 37.55 -10.33 -15.04
C PRO A 772 38.29 -9.18 -15.75
N ARG A 773 39.61 -9.30 -15.86
CA ARG A 773 40.49 -8.29 -16.47
C ARG A 773 40.27 -8.12 -17.96
#